data_AF-A0A7J8DEV3-F1
#
_entry.id   AF-A0A7J8DEV3-F1
#
_cell.length_a   1.000
_cell.length_b   1.000
_cell.length_c   1.000
_cell.angle_alpha   90.00
_cell.angle_beta   90.00
_cell.angle_gamma   90.00
#
_symmetry.space_group_name_H-M   'P 1'
#
loop_
_entity.id
_entity.type
_entity.pdbx_description
1 polymer ?
#
loop_
_entity_poly.entity_id
_entity_poly.type
_entity_poly.pdbx_seq_one_letter_code
_entity_poly.pdbx_strand_id
1 'polypeptide(L)'
;MGAHVPALRLLPKPGILFYCILPTKRHYRCALIALEHGADVNNSTYEGKPIFLKACEEAHDVKEVCLTLLEKGANPNAIDSSTGRTALMEASREGAVELVRGILERGGEVNTFDNERHLAAHFAAKGGFFDILKLLFAYNGDMGLIAMNGNTPLHYAAMGGFADCCKYLAQRGCDLKWKNLEHKTPRVLAKEGGFKAASKEIRKAERIANKLARPGAQNPNPLWALRLHDWSIEHEAFLRGAFSFVDRGDGTVSKDDFVMTLEERQELVNSEQLSSIAHVHEKFRGAGVNINDFFKGTRYLNKSYVLGSYGPKKRKKGTAKKAKKGKFVLPLPICVIPDIAFPRRSDGGPPYYMIETYKNITDCNRFNRDHPPGHPIQDDSAWYIDDQGKVFSNINFITKAGDLASLKKAFESGIPVDMKDNYYKTPLMTACASGNIDAVKFLLEKGANVNATDNFLWTPLHFACHAGQQDIVELLVKSGAVIDALSISNSTPLSRAIESCRLDTVKYLLDIGAKFQLENRKGHTAMDIAKAYADYRVIGLIKEKLDVLPKPAENQKLKNKQPLKVKTEGPEIKNEEEPLSTIYSVPAVLEEKKVRKDNVVYLNSLITSGYTKKVDITFIPQRTWSPEATTAELIRKRELRRERLTYEVDFDDFMMPFQKNITEKAQALEAGFQT
;
A
#
# COMPACT_ATOMS: atom_id res chain seq x y z
N MET A 1 8.15 -43.13 39.61
CA MET A 1 6.85 -42.53 39.93
C MET A 1 6.34 -41.85 38.67
N GLY A 2 5.22 -42.33 38.13
CA GLY A 2 4.66 -41.85 36.88
C GLY A 2 4.13 -40.43 37.01
N ALA A 3 4.61 -39.54 36.14
CA ALA A 3 3.93 -38.29 35.85
C ALA A 3 2.99 -38.56 34.68
N HIS A 4 1.70 -38.72 35.00
CA HIS A 4 0.61 -38.66 34.05
C HIS A 4 0.70 -37.33 33.27
N VAL A 5 1.20 -37.38 32.03
CA VAL A 5 0.90 -36.35 31.05
C VAL A 5 -0.61 -36.46 30.81
N PRO A 6 -1.41 -35.40 31.05
CA PRO A 6 -2.83 -35.45 30.78
C PRO A 6 -2.99 -35.76 29.30
N ALA A 7 -3.73 -36.82 29.00
CA ALA A 7 -4.20 -37.09 27.66
C ALA A 7 -4.93 -35.83 27.16
N LEU A 8 -4.20 -35.01 26.39
CA LEU A 8 -4.79 -34.05 25.46
C LEU A 8 -5.70 -34.90 24.59
N ARG A 9 -7.00 -34.86 24.89
CA ARG A 9 -8.05 -35.48 24.09
C ARG A 9 -7.73 -35.16 22.64
N LEU A 10 -7.40 -36.21 21.90
CA LEU A 10 -7.21 -36.22 20.46
C LEU A 10 -8.53 -35.80 19.81
N LEU A 11 -8.77 -34.50 19.73
CA LEU A 11 -9.65 -33.94 18.71
C LEU A 11 -8.89 -34.12 17.38
N PRO A 12 -9.48 -34.78 16.35
CA PRO A 12 -8.77 -35.08 15.11
C PRO A 12 -8.40 -33.80 14.34
N LYS A 13 -7.22 -33.24 14.64
CA LYS A 13 -6.75 -31.95 14.12
C LYS A 13 -6.89 -31.87 12.59
N PRO A 14 -7.30 -30.71 12.03
CA PRO A 14 -7.32 -30.53 10.58
C PRO A 14 -5.92 -30.84 10.01
N GLY A 15 -5.89 -31.40 8.80
CA GLY A 15 -4.64 -31.82 8.15
C GLY A 15 -3.56 -30.74 8.13
N ILE A 16 -2.29 -31.16 8.06
CA ILE A 16 -1.13 -30.27 8.11
C ILE A 16 -1.21 -29.10 7.11
N LEU A 17 -1.85 -29.33 5.95
CA LEU A 17 -2.03 -28.33 4.90
C LEU A 17 -2.84 -27.11 5.36
N PHE A 18 -3.78 -27.23 6.31
CA PHE A 18 -4.55 -26.09 6.83
C PHE A 18 -3.67 -25.07 7.55
N TYR A 19 -2.51 -25.50 8.03
CA TYR A 19 -1.53 -24.64 8.66
C TYR A 19 -0.52 -24.06 7.67
N CYS A 20 -0.48 -24.57 6.42
CA CYS A 20 0.47 -24.20 5.37
C CYS A 20 -0.09 -23.28 4.28
N ILE A 21 -1.38 -22.91 4.31
CA ILE A 21 -2.05 -22.06 3.29
C ILE A 21 -1.85 -20.55 3.50
N LEU A 22 -0.87 -20.13 4.30
CA LEU A 22 -0.68 -18.71 4.61
C LEU A 22 0.09 -18.00 3.49
N PRO A 23 -0.11 -16.68 3.30
CA PRO A 23 0.41 -15.90 2.16
C PRO A 23 1.89 -15.55 2.29
N THR A 24 2.74 -16.53 2.55
CA THR A 24 4.19 -16.37 2.63
C THR A 24 4.86 -17.37 1.71
N LYS A 25 5.99 -16.98 1.11
CA LYS A 25 6.78 -17.88 0.25
C LYS A 25 7.22 -19.17 0.95
N ARG A 26 7.29 -19.15 2.29
CA ARG A 26 7.76 -20.27 3.11
C ARG A 26 6.66 -21.24 3.45
N HIS A 27 5.48 -20.75 3.79
CA HIS A 27 4.29 -21.58 3.93
C HIS A 27 3.95 -22.28 2.60
N TYR A 28 4.14 -21.60 1.46
CA TYR A 28 4.10 -22.24 0.14
C TYR A 28 5.10 -23.41 0.01
N ARG A 29 6.37 -23.24 0.42
CA ARG A 29 7.35 -24.34 0.44
C ARG A 29 6.95 -25.47 1.39
N CYS A 30 6.38 -25.16 2.54
CA CYS A 30 5.91 -26.19 3.49
C CYS A 30 4.73 -26.96 2.95
N ALA A 31 3.81 -26.28 2.25
CA ALA A 31 2.73 -26.93 1.51
C ALA A 31 3.30 -27.86 0.44
N LEU A 32 4.30 -27.43 -0.33
CA LEU A 32 4.96 -28.28 -1.33
C LEU A 32 5.60 -29.53 -0.70
N ILE A 33 6.39 -29.37 0.36
CA ILE A 33 7.03 -30.50 1.05
C ILE A 33 5.97 -31.45 1.61
N ALA A 34 4.90 -30.93 2.23
CA ALA A 34 3.82 -31.74 2.75
C ALA A 34 3.12 -32.53 1.63
N LEU A 35 2.87 -31.90 0.48
CA LEU A 35 2.28 -32.55 -0.70
C LEU A 35 3.21 -33.61 -1.31
N GLU A 36 4.52 -33.37 -1.35
CA GLU A 36 5.52 -34.36 -1.78
C GLU A 36 5.54 -35.59 -0.87
N HIS A 37 5.30 -35.42 0.43
CA HIS A 37 5.25 -36.50 1.41
C HIS A 37 3.84 -37.10 1.60
N GLY A 38 2.93 -36.87 0.63
CA GLY A 38 1.64 -37.54 0.58
C GLY A 38 0.55 -36.92 1.47
N ALA A 39 0.64 -35.64 1.81
CA ALA A 39 -0.46 -34.95 2.48
C ALA A 39 -1.71 -34.93 1.60
N ASP A 40 -2.86 -35.30 2.18
CA ASP A 40 -4.13 -35.36 1.48
C ASP A 40 -4.64 -33.96 1.10
N VAL A 41 -4.72 -33.72 -0.22
CA VAL A 41 -5.20 -32.48 -0.85
C VAL A 41 -6.70 -32.25 -0.70
N ASN A 42 -7.48 -33.27 -0.35
CA ASN A 42 -8.94 -33.19 -0.21
C ASN A 42 -9.38 -33.27 1.26
N ASN A 43 -8.44 -33.06 2.19
CA ASN A 43 -8.75 -33.05 3.61
C ASN A 43 -9.72 -31.90 3.96
N SER A 44 -10.61 -32.14 4.92
CA SER A 44 -11.65 -31.21 5.35
C SER A 44 -11.50 -30.86 6.83
N THR A 45 -11.93 -29.66 7.22
CA THR A 45 -12.10 -29.31 8.63
C THR A 45 -13.22 -30.12 9.27
N TYR A 46 -13.35 -30.05 10.61
CA TYR A 46 -14.47 -30.65 11.34
C TYR A 46 -15.85 -30.16 10.87
N GLU A 47 -15.91 -28.93 10.38
CA GLU A 47 -17.13 -28.32 9.84
C GLU A 47 -17.45 -28.81 8.42
N GLY A 48 -16.65 -29.75 7.89
CA GLY A 48 -16.82 -30.29 6.54
C GLY A 48 -16.35 -29.34 5.46
N LYS A 49 -15.44 -28.40 5.77
CA LYS A 49 -14.88 -27.44 4.81
C LYS A 49 -13.59 -27.97 4.20
N PRO A 50 -13.53 -28.23 2.88
CA PRO A 50 -12.31 -28.70 2.21
C PRO A 50 -11.16 -27.69 2.27
N ILE A 51 -9.92 -28.18 2.38
CA ILE A 51 -8.70 -27.36 2.39
C ILE A 51 -8.62 -26.47 1.14
N PHE A 52 -8.97 -27.03 -0.01
CA PHE A 52 -8.94 -26.29 -1.28
C PHE A 52 -9.90 -25.11 -1.27
N LEU A 53 -11.11 -25.30 -0.74
CA LEU A 53 -12.09 -24.23 -0.60
C LEU A 53 -11.60 -23.15 0.38
N LYS A 54 -11.01 -23.55 1.51
CA LYS A 54 -10.43 -22.59 2.46
C LYS A 54 -9.31 -21.77 1.83
N ALA A 55 -8.46 -22.38 0.99
CA ALA A 55 -7.44 -21.66 0.25
C ALA A 55 -8.04 -20.70 -0.80
N CYS A 56 -9.16 -21.07 -1.44
CA CYS A 56 -9.87 -20.21 -2.40
C CYS A 56 -10.48 -18.95 -1.77
N GLU A 57 -10.81 -18.94 -0.47
CA GLU A 57 -11.27 -17.72 0.22
C GLU A 57 -10.20 -16.64 0.30
N GLU A 58 -8.93 -17.05 0.37
CA GLU A 58 -7.77 -16.17 0.44
C GLU A 58 -7.02 -16.17 -0.91
N ALA A 59 -7.72 -16.45 -2.01
CA ALA A 59 -7.12 -16.64 -3.33
C ALA A 59 -6.32 -15.43 -3.84
N HIS A 60 -6.59 -14.22 -3.33
CA HIS A 60 -5.80 -13.04 -3.66
C HIS A 60 -4.33 -13.18 -3.24
N ASP A 61 -4.11 -13.69 -2.02
CA ASP A 61 -2.78 -13.74 -1.43
C ASP A 61 -2.12 -15.12 -1.59
N VAL A 62 -2.91 -16.18 -1.79
CA VAL A 62 -2.44 -17.59 -1.77
C VAL A 62 -2.65 -18.32 -3.11
N LYS A 63 -2.75 -17.57 -4.21
CA LYS A 63 -2.99 -18.08 -5.57
C LYS A 63 -2.11 -19.27 -5.97
N GLU A 64 -0.80 -19.20 -5.72
CA GLU A 64 0.16 -20.23 -6.10
C GLU A 64 -0.08 -21.56 -5.36
N VAL A 65 -0.45 -21.51 -4.07
CA VAL A 65 -0.82 -22.72 -3.31
C VAL A 65 -2.07 -23.34 -3.92
N CYS A 66 -3.08 -22.53 -4.25
CA CYS A 66 -4.34 -23.03 -4.82
C CYS A 66 -4.12 -23.75 -6.16
N LEU A 67 -3.30 -23.18 -7.05
CA LEU A 67 -2.95 -23.82 -8.32
C LEU A 67 -2.18 -25.13 -8.11
N THR A 68 -1.24 -25.14 -7.17
CA THR A 68 -0.47 -26.36 -6.81
C THR A 68 -1.39 -27.45 -6.26
N LEU A 69 -2.36 -27.10 -5.40
CA LEU A 69 -3.35 -28.05 -4.88
C LEU A 69 -4.18 -28.66 -6.02
N LEU A 70 -4.61 -27.86 -6.99
CA LEU A 70 -5.31 -28.33 -8.19
C LEU A 70 -4.45 -29.25 -9.06
N GLU A 71 -3.16 -28.97 -9.21
CA GLU A 71 -2.22 -29.86 -9.93
C GLU A 71 -2.04 -31.20 -9.21
N LYS A 72 -2.11 -31.21 -7.88
CA LYS A 72 -1.98 -32.42 -7.05
C LYS A 72 -3.29 -33.19 -6.85
N GLY A 73 -4.37 -32.82 -7.56
CA GLY A 73 -5.63 -33.57 -7.56
C GLY A 73 -6.67 -33.10 -6.54
N ALA A 74 -6.61 -31.84 -6.11
CA ALA A 74 -7.70 -31.24 -5.34
C ALA A 74 -9.01 -31.26 -6.16
N ASN A 75 -10.12 -31.61 -5.50
CA ASN A 75 -11.43 -31.67 -6.12
C ASN A 75 -11.90 -30.24 -6.51
N PRO A 76 -12.08 -29.93 -7.81
CA PRO A 76 -12.53 -28.62 -8.26
C PRO A 76 -13.98 -28.31 -7.83
N ASN A 77 -14.77 -29.35 -7.56
CA ASN A 77 -16.16 -29.28 -7.11
C ASN A 77 -16.27 -29.50 -5.60
N ALA A 78 -15.22 -29.17 -4.85
CA ALA A 78 -15.24 -29.12 -3.40
C ALA A 78 -16.35 -28.15 -2.93
N ILE A 79 -17.25 -28.65 -2.08
CA ILE A 79 -18.37 -27.90 -1.51
C ILE A 79 -18.14 -27.71 -0.01
N ASP A 80 -18.45 -26.51 0.48
CA ASP A 80 -18.55 -26.24 1.91
C ASP A 80 -19.90 -26.75 2.43
N SER A 81 -19.85 -27.69 3.38
CA SER A 81 -21.05 -28.31 3.96
C SER A 81 -21.97 -27.30 4.65
N SER A 82 -21.43 -26.18 5.15
CA SER A 82 -22.21 -25.18 5.89
C SER A 82 -22.95 -24.20 4.98
N THR A 83 -22.27 -23.68 3.96
CA THR A 83 -22.81 -22.64 3.06
C THR A 83 -23.31 -23.18 1.73
N GLY A 84 -22.92 -24.40 1.36
CA GLY A 84 -23.17 -24.97 0.03
C GLY A 84 -22.29 -24.37 -1.07
N ARG A 85 -21.32 -23.52 -0.73
CA ARG A 85 -20.49 -22.82 -1.72
C ARG A 85 -19.43 -23.73 -2.30
N THR A 86 -19.13 -23.56 -3.59
CA THR A 86 -18.06 -24.28 -4.27
C THR A 86 -16.76 -23.48 -4.29
N ALA A 87 -15.63 -24.15 -4.50
CA ALA A 87 -14.33 -23.50 -4.72
C ALA A 87 -14.38 -22.48 -5.88
N LEU A 88 -15.14 -22.78 -6.95
CA LEU A 88 -15.35 -21.88 -8.08
C LEU A 88 -16.07 -20.59 -7.67
N MET A 89 -17.04 -20.65 -6.75
CA MET A 89 -17.75 -19.48 -6.24
C MET A 89 -16.85 -18.57 -5.40
N GLU A 90 -16.04 -19.15 -4.51
CA GLU A 90 -15.11 -18.38 -3.67
C GLU A 90 -13.98 -17.75 -4.51
N ALA A 91 -13.40 -18.50 -5.45
CA ALA A 91 -12.43 -17.95 -6.40
C ALA A 91 -13.02 -16.80 -7.25
N SER A 92 -14.31 -16.90 -7.62
CA SER A 92 -15.04 -15.86 -8.35
C SER A 92 -15.38 -14.64 -7.49
N ARG A 93 -15.53 -14.81 -6.16
CA ARG A 93 -15.74 -13.71 -5.21
C ARG A 93 -14.46 -12.90 -4.99
N GLU A 94 -13.31 -13.56 -4.91
CA GLU A 94 -12.02 -12.90 -4.70
C GLU A 94 -11.45 -12.28 -5.99
N GLY A 95 -11.91 -12.72 -7.16
CA GLY A 95 -11.46 -12.16 -8.43
C GLY A 95 -10.21 -12.83 -9.01
N ALA A 96 -9.87 -14.05 -8.56
CA ALA A 96 -8.68 -14.77 -9.00
C ALA A 96 -8.90 -15.44 -10.37
N VAL A 97 -8.73 -14.68 -11.46
CA VAL A 97 -9.01 -15.11 -12.85
C VAL A 97 -8.28 -16.39 -13.25
N GLU A 98 -6.99 -16.50 -12.95
CA GLU A 98 -6.20 -17.69 -13.32
C GLU A 98 -6.59 -18.93 -12.51
N LEU A 99 -6.96 -18.76 -11.24
CA LEU A 99 -7.45 -19.85 -10.42
C LEU A 99 -8.81 -20.33 -10.93
N VAL A 100 -9.71 -19.41 -11.27
CA VAL A 100 -11.00 -19.76 -11.89
C VAL A 100 -10.79 -20.54 -13.19
N ARG A 101 -9.88 -20.09 -14.06
CA ARG A 101 -9.51 -20.82 -15.29
C ARG A 101 -9.01 -22.24 -14.96
N GLY A 102 -8.08 -22.37 -14.02
CA GLY A 102 -7.53 -23.67 -13.61
C GLY A 102 -8.56 -24.63 -13.00
N ILE A 103 -9.58 -24.12 -12.30
CA ILE A 103 -10.70 -24.91 -11.78
C ILE A 103 -11.61 -25.39 -12.94
N LEU A 104 -11.95 -24.50 -13.86
CA LEU A 104 -12.82 -24.81 -15.00
C LEU A 104 -12.18 -25.85 -15.95
N GLU A 105 -10.90 -25.72 -16.25
CA GLU A 105 -10.12 -26.67 -17.06
C GLU A 105 -10.10 -28.09 -16.44
N ARG A 106 -10.25 -28.20 -15.12
CA ARG A 106 -10.28 -29.47 -14.38
C ARG A 106 -11.70 -30.02 -14.16
N GLY A 107 -12.72 -29.43 -14.80
CA GLY A 107 -14.11 -29.91 -14.71
C GLY A 107 -14.93 -29.26 -13.59
N GLY A 108 -14.59 -28.02 -13.21
CA GLY A 108 -15.39 -27.23 -12.28
C GLY A 108 -16.82 -26.97 -12.78
N GLU A 109 -17.82 -27.31 -11.97
CA GLU A 109 -19.23 -27.14 -12.32
C GLU A 109 -19.69 -25.68 -12.17
N VAL A 110 -19.97 -25.04 -13.31
CA VAL A 110 -20.27 -23.61 -13.39
C VAL A 110 -21.65 -23.23 -12.85
N ASN A 111 -22.61 -24.15 -13.00
CA ASN A 111 -24.03 -23.90 -12.72
C ASN A 111 -24.51 -24.46 -11.37
N THR A 112 -23.58 -24.74 -10.46
CA THR A 112 -23.88 -25.15 -9.08
C THR A 112 -24.46 -24.00 -8.26
N PHE A 113 -25.36 -24.31 -7.33
CA PHE A 113 -25.98 -23.34 -6.44
C PHE A 113 -25.48 -23.52 -5.01
N ASP A 114 -25.28 -22.40 -4.31
CA ASP A 114 -25.16 -22.43 -2.85
C ASP A 114 -26.54 -22.46 -2.16
N ASN A 115 -26.56 -22.44 -0.83
CA ASN A 115 -27.80 -22.50 -0.06
C ASN A 115 -28.74 -21.30 -0.32
N GLU A 116 -28.21 -20.17 -0.80
CA GLU A 116 -28.97 -18.97 -1.18
C GLU A 116 -29.25 -18.89 -2.70
N ARG A 117 -28.97 -19.97 -3.44
CA ARG A 117 -29.03 -20.07 -4.91
C ARG A 117 -28.17 -19.03 -5.63
N HIS A 118 -27.07 -18.60 -5.03
CA HIS A 118 -26.04 -17.85 -5.76
C HIS A 118 -25.22 -18.79 -6.64
N LEU A 119 -24.74 -18.21 -7.73
CA LEU A 119 -23.90 -18.85 -8.75
C LEU A 119 -22.54 -18.17 -8.73
N ALA A 120 -21.50 -18.81 -9.26
CA ALA A 120 -20.21 -18.16 -9.51
C ALA A 120 -20.37 -16.83 -10.29
N ALA A 121 -21.31 -16.78 -11.24
CA ALA A 121 -21.62 -15.55 -12.01
C ALA A 121 -22.22 -14.43 -11.14
N HIS A 122 -22.98 -14.76 -10.09
CA HIS A 122 -23.52 -13.76 -9.16
C HIS A 122 -22.39 -13.10 -8.35
N PHE A 123 -21.44 -13.88 -7.83
CA PHE A 123 -20.27 -13.36 -7.12
C PHE A 123 -19.36 -12.55 -8.04
N ALA A 124 -19.07 -13.05 -9.23
CA ALA A 124 -18.28 -12.34 -10.23
C ALA A 124 -18.92 -10.99 -10.63
N ALA A 125 -20.25 -10.97 -10.79
CA ALA A 125 -20.99 -9.74 -11.10
C ALA A 125 -21.02 -8.75 -9.92
N LYS A 126 -21.07 -9.25 -8.68
CA LYS A 126 -21.02 -8.44 -7.45
C LYS A 126 -19.65 -7.81 -7.24
N GLY A 127 -18.56 -8.51 -7.57
CA GLY A 127 -17.18 -7.98 -7.53
C GLY A 127 -16.77 -7.17 -8.77
N GLY A 128 -17.56 -7.22 -9.85
CA GLY A 128 -17.27 -6.51 -11.09
C GLY A 128 -16.16 -7.16 -11.93
N PHE A 129 -15.90 -8.45 -11.74
CA PHE A 129 -14.85 -9.18 -12.42
C PHE A 129 -15.28 -9.59 -13.83
N PHE A 130 -15.10 -8.66 -14.78
CA PHE A 130 -15.50 -8.85 -16.17
C PHE A 130 -14.87 -10.07 -16.83
N ASP A 131 -13.59 -10.33 -16.59
CA ASP A 131 -12.89 -11.46 -17.21
C ASP A 131 -13.37 -12.82 -16.66
N ILE A 132 -13.76 -12.88 -15.38
CA ILE A 132 -14.38 -14.08 -14.80
C ILE A 132 -15.74 -14.33 -15.44
N LEU A 133 -16.56 -13.30 -15.67
CA LEU A 133 -17.85 -13.47 -16.37
C LEU A 133 -17.68 -14.00 -17.80
N LYS A 134 -16.58 -13.66 -18.49
CA LYS A 134 -16.26 -14.25 -19.80
C LYS A 134 -15.93 -15.72 -19.68
N LEU A 135 -15.06 -16.08 -18.72
CA LEU A 135 -14.67 -17.47 -18.46
C LEU A 135 -15.88 -18.32 -18.15
N LEU A 136 -16.71 -17.91 -17.19
CA LEU A 136 -17.89 -18.66 -16.80
C LEU A 136 -18.83 -18.89 -18.00
N PHE A 137 -19.06 -17.86 -18.83
CA PHE A 137 -19.91 -18.02 -20.02
C PHE A 137 -19.30 -18.94 -21.09
N ALA A 138 -17.98 -18.89 -21.28
CA ALA A 138 -17.25 -19.77 -22.20
C ALA A 138 -17.36 -21.25 -21.78
N TYR A 139 -17.37 -21.53 -20.47
CA TYR A 139 -17.57 -22.86 -19.89
C TYR A 139 -19.05 -23.18 -19.60
N ASN A 140 -19.97 -22.69 -20.43
CA ASN A 140 -21.40 -23.00 -20.37
C ASN A 140 -22.15 -22.49 -19.12
N GLY A 141 -21.66 -21.43 -18.49
CA GLY A 141 -22.34 -20.73 -17.41
C GLY A 141 -23.63 -20.04 -17.88
N ASP A 142 -24.70 -20.24 -17.12
CA ASP A 142 -25.97 -19.55 -17.33
C ASP A 142 -25.99 -18.21 -16.58
N MET A 143 -26.02 -17.13 -17.34
CA MET A 143 -26.01 -15.76 -16.80
C MET A 143 -27.41 -15.30 -16.38
N GLY A 144 -28.47 -16.04 -16.71
CA GLY A 144 -29.87 -15.68 -16.47
C GLY A 144 -30.47 -16.17 -15.16
N LEU A 145 -29.78 -17.08 -14.45
CA LEU A 145 -30.30 -17.71 -13.23
C LEU A 145 -30.54 -16.69 -12.10
N ILE A 146 -31.52 -16.98 -11.25
CA ILE A 146 -31.95 -16.11 -10.14
C ILE A 146 -31.47 -16.67 -8.80
N ALA A 147 -30.94 -15.79 -7.94
CA ALA A 147 -30.70 -16.09 -6.54
C ALA A 147 -32.01 -16.08 -5.72
N MET A 148 -31.97 -16.55 -4.47
CA MET A 148 -33.14 -16.62 -3.58
C MET A 148 -33.82 -15.26 -3.35
N ASN A 149 -33.06 -14.17 -3.38
CA ASN A 149 -33.60 -12.80 -3.30
C ASN A 149 -34.22 -12.28 -4.63
N GLY A 150 -34.33 -13.14 -5.64
CA GLY A 150 -34.86 -12.82 -6.97
C GLY A 150 -33.91 -11.99 -7.83
N ASN A 151 -32.68 -11.73 -7.38
CA ASN A 151 -31.68 -11.00 -8.15
C ASN A 151 -30.99 -11.93 -9.15
N THR A 152 -30.89 -11.49 -10.40
CA THR A 152 -30.00 -12.08 -11.42
C THR A 152 -28.57 -11.52 -11.27
N PRO A 153 -27.53 -12.08 -11.91
CA PRO A 153 -26.19 -11.50 -11.94
C PRO A 153 -26.20 -10.04 -12.43
N LEU A 154 -27.11 -9.70 -13.35
CA LEU A 154 -27.27 -8.33 -13.85
C LEU A 154 -27.74 -7.35 -12.76
N HIS A 155 -28.55 -7.79 -11.79
CA HIS A 155 -28.95 -6.96 -10.65
C HIS A 155 -27.74 -6.62 -9.77
N TYR A 156 -26.86 -7.58 -9.49
CA TYR A 156 -25.63 -7.34 -8.73
C TYR A 156 -24.64 -6.44 -9.47
N ALA A 157 -24.43 -6.66 -10.77
CA ALA A 157 -23.59 -5.78 -11.58
C ALA A 157 -24.13 -4.34 -11.63
N ALA A 158 -25.45 -4.18 -11.66
CA ALA A 158 -26.11 -2.88 -11.61
C ALA A 158 -25.97 -2.19 -10.25
N MET A 159 -26.04 -2.95 -9.15
CA MET A 159 -25.83 -2.48 -7.79
C MET A 159 -24.39 -2.02 -7.54
N GLY A 160 -23.40 -2.70 -8.14
CA GLY A 160 -21.98 -2.27 -8.09
C GLY A 160 -21.59 -1.21 -9.13
N GLY A 161 -22.50 -0.84 -10.04
CA GLY A 161 -22.24 0.18 -11.05
C GLY A 161 -21.29 -0.24 -12.18
N PHE A 162 -21.02 -1.53 -12.35
CA PHE A 162 -20.08 -2.06 -13.33
C PHE A 162 -20.67 -2.04 -14.75
N ALA A 163 -20.39 -0.98 -15.51
CA ALA A 163 -21.02 -0.74 -16.80
C ALA A 163 -20.70 -1.81 -17.87
N ASP A 164 -19.45 -2.29 -17.93
CA ASP A 164 -19.04 -3.32 -18.89
C ASP A 164 -19.65 -4.68 -18.54
N CYS A 165 -19.67 -5.05 -17.25
CA CYS A 165 -20.37 -6.24 -16.76
C CYS A 165 -21.87 -6.18 -17.07
N CYS A 166 -22.52 -5.03 -16.81
CA CYS A 166 -23.92 -4.81 -17.16
C CYS A 166 -24.18 -4.99 -18.65
N LYS A 167 -23.32 -4.41 -19.50
CA LYS A 167 -23.42 -4.54 -20.97
C LYS A 167 -23.26 -6.00 -21.40
N TYR A 168 -22.30 -6.71 -20.82
CA TYR A 168 -21.98 -8.09 -21.17
C TYR A 168 -23.10 -9.05 -20.78
N LEU A 169 -23.51 -9.04 -19.52
CA LEU A 169 -24.61 -9.84 -18.98
C LEU A 169 -25.91 -9.63 -19.78
N ALA A 170 -26.26 -8.36 -20.05
CA ALA A 170 -27.43 -8.01 -20.83
C ALA A 170 -27.40 -8.56 -22.28
N GLN A 171 -26.22 -8.82 -22.83
CA GLN A 171 -26.05 -9.38 -24.18
C GLN A 171 -25.95 -10.91 -24.19
N ARG A 172 -25.68 -11.55 -23.06
CA ARG A 172 -25.49 -13.01 -22.92
C ARG A 172 -26.70 -13.74 -22.33
N GLY A 173 -27.89 -13.14 -22.45
CA GLY A 173 -29.16 -13.82 -22.18
C GLY A 173 -29.83 -13.46 -20.84
N CYS A 174 -29.33 -12.48 -20.08
CA CYS A 174 -30.03 -12.05 -18.86
C CYS A 174 -31.36 -11.33 -19.18
N ASP A 175 -32.40 -11.69 -18.43
CA ASP A 175 -33.69 -11.01 -18.53
C ASP A 175 -33.64 -9.57 -17.98
N LEU A 176 -33.78 -8.61 -18.89
CA LEU A 176 -33.71 -7.17 -18.57
C LEU A 176 -34.98 -6.66 -17.88
N LYS A 177 -36.09 -7.38 -18.04
CA LYS A 177 -37.41 -7.01 -17.50
C LYS A 177 -37.73 -7.68 -16.17
N TRP A 178 -36.91 -8.67 -15.77
CA TRP A 178 -37.11 -9.37 -14.50
C TRP A 178 -37.03 -8.39 -13.33
N LYS A 179 -37.87 -8.63 -12.32
CA LYS A 179 -37.91 -7.85 -11.09
C LYS A 179 -37.51 -8.76 -9.94
N ASN A 180 -36.64 -8.26 -9.07
CA ASN A 180 -36.29 -8.94 -7.84
C ASN A 180 -37.45 -8.91 -6.81
N LEU A 181 -37.23 -9.47 -5.63
CA LEU A 181 -38.23 -9.47 -4.55
C LEU A 181 -38.63 -8.06 -4.07
N GLU A 182 -37.77 -7.04 -4.27
CA GLU A 182 -38.10 -5.63 -4.01
C GLU A 182 -38.90 -4.99 -5.16
N HIS A 183 -39.31 -5.76 -6.17
CA HIS A 183 -39.99 -5.31 -7.38
C HIS A 183 -39.17 -4.32 -8.25
N LYS A 184 -37.85 -4.30 -8.09
CA LYS A 184 -36.94 -3.43 -8.84
C LYS A 184 -36.32 -4.18 -10.01
N THR A 185 -36.17 -3.48 -11.13
CA THR A 185 -35.40 -4.00 -12.28
C THR A 185 -33.93 -3.57 -12.16
N PRO A 186 -32.99 -4.23 -12.88
CA PRO A 186 -31.57 -3.86 -12.82
C PRO A 186 -31.32 -2.39 -13.17
N ARG A 187 -32.10 -1.83 -14.10
CA ARG A 187 -32.00 -0.43 -14.50
C ARG A 187 -32.40 0.53 -13.38
N VAL A 188 -33.41 0.18 -12.58
CA VAL A 188 -33.87 0.98 -11.44
C VAL A 188 -32.81 0.96 -10.34
N LEU A 189 -32.28 -0.22 -10.00
CA LEU A 189 -31.17 -0.36 -9.06
C LEU A 189 -29.94 0.48 -9.45
N ALA A 190 -29.54 0.44 -10.72
CA ALA A 190 -28.43 1.27 -11.20
C ALA A 190 -28.70 2.79 -11.08
N LYS A 191 -29.97 3.23 -11.13
CA LYS A 191 -30.33 4.63 -10.92
C LYS A 191 -30.33 5.01 -9.45
N GLU A 192 -30.88 4.15 -8.59
CA GLU A 192 -30.88 4.34 -7.14
C GLU A 192 -29.46 4.44 -6.59
N GLY A 193 -28.53 3.59 -7.08
CA GLY A 193 -27.10 3.67 -6.75
C GLY A 193 -26.33 4.83 -7.41
N GLY A 194 -26.98 5.69 -8.21
CA GLY A 194 -26.33 6.82 -8.87
C GLY A 194 -25.44 6.47 -10.09
N PHE A 195 -25.44 5.21 -10.52
CA PHE A 195 -24.56 4.69 -11.59
C PHE A 195 -25.11 4.97 -13.00
N LYS A 196 -24.93 6.21 -13.47
CA LYS A 196 -25.43 6.68 -14.78
C LYS A 196 -24.89 5.88 -15.98
N ALA A 197 -23.64 5.41 -15.92
CA ALA A 197 -23.01 4.65 -17.01
C ALA A 197 -23.65 3.26 -17.16
N ALA A 198 -23.76 2.49 -16.07
CA ALA A 198 -24.42 1.19 -16.06
C ALA A 198 -25.89 1.29 -16.49
N SER A 199 -26.65 2.26 -15.96
CA SER A 199 -28.05 2.49 -16.36
C SER A 199 -28.20 2.78 -17.86
N LYS A 200 -27.24 3.52 -18.45
CA LYS A 200 -27.24 3.84 -19.88
C LYS A 200 -26.99 2.61 -20.75
N GLU A 201 -26.09 1.72 -20.35
CA GLU A 201 -25.84 0.47 -21.08
C GLU A 201 -27.03 -0.49 -20.99
N ILE A 202 -27.64 -0.66 -19.80
CA ILE A 202 -28.86 -1.46 -19.63
C ILE A 202 -30.00 -0.92 -20.51
N ARG A 203 -30.22 0.41 -20.53
CA ARG A 203 -31.23 1.04 -21.40
C ARG A 203 -30.95 0.84 -22.89
N LYS A 204 -29.69 0.73 -23.31
CA LYS A 204 -29.36 0.41 -24.71
C LYS A 204 -29.70 -1.03 -25.03
N ALA A 205 -29.35 -1.96 -24.14
CA ALA A 205 -29.68 -3.37 -24.30
C ALA A 205 -31.20 -3.59 -24.36
N GLU A 206 -31.98 -2.96 -23.48
CA GLU A 206 -33.47 -2.99 -23.51
C GLU A 206 -34.04 -2.55 -24.86
N ARG A 207 -33.49 -1.45 -25.43
CA ARG A 207 -33.93 -0.95 -26.74
C ARG A 207 -33.61 -1.91 -27.87
N ILE A 208 -32.49 -2.63 -27.80
CA ILE A 208 -32.12 -3.63 -28.80
C ILE A 208 -33.02 -4.86 -28.67
N ALA A 209 -33.21 -5.35 -27.44
CA ALA A 209 -34.12 -6.47 -27.15
C ALA A 209 -35.55 -6.18 -27.63
N ASN A 210 -36.09 -4.98 -27.37
CA ASN A 210 -37.42 -4.59 -27.85
C ASN A 210 -37.53 -4.49 -29.39
N LYS A 211 -36.42 -4.22 -30.10
CA LYS A 211 -36.41 -4.25 -31.58
C LYS A 211 -36.42 -5.69 -32.10
N LEU A 212 -35.68 -6.58 -31.45
CA LEU A 212 -35.59 -8.00 -31.79
C LEU A 212 -36.85 -8.79 -31.39
N ALA A 213 -37.62 -8.31 -30.42
CA ALA A 213 -38.89 -8.91 -30.01
C ALA A 213 -40.06 -8.65 -30.98
N ARG A 214 -39.85 -7.91 -32.07
CA ARG A 214 -40.90 -7.64 -33.07
C ARG A 214 -41.13 -8.87 -33.95
N PRO A 215 -42.39 -9.24 -34.26
CA PRO A 215 -42.68 -10.37 -35.13
C PRO A 215 -42.01 -10.16 -36.50
N GLY A 216 -41.23 -11.16 -36.95
CA GLY A 216 -40.45 -11.12 -38.19
C GLY A 216 -38.99 -10.65 -38.04
N ALA A 217 -38.54 -10.24 -36.86
CA ALA A 217 -37.13 -9.90 -36.63
C ALA A 217 -36.28 -11.17 -36.37
N GLN A 218 -35.33 -11.46 -37.26
CA GLN A 218 -34.36 -12.53 -37.04
C GLN A 218 -33.29 -12.05 -36.05
N ASN A 219 -32.99 -12.86 -35.02
CA ASN A 219 -31.91 -12.54 -34.07
C ASN A 219 -30.55 -12.79 -34.74
N PRO A 220 -29.73 -11.76 -35.00
CA PRO A 220 -28.42 -11.93 -35.63
C PRO A 220 -27.36 -12.48 -34.67
N ASN A 221 -27.66 -12.59 -33.36
CA ASN A 221 -26.71 -13.10 -32.36
C ASN A 221 -27.40 -14.16 -31.50
N PRO A 222 -27.52 -15.40 -31.97
CA PRO A 222 -28.03 -16.48 -31.13
C PRO A 222 -27.03 -16.81 -30.01
N LEU A 223 -27.54 -17.24 -28.85
CA LEU A 223 -26.72 -17.48 -27.65
C LEU A 223 -25.65 -18.55 -27.88
N TRP A 224 -25.95 -19.60 -28.65
CA TRP A 224 -24.98 -20.65 -29.00
C TRP A 224 -23.78 -20.10 -29.80
N ALA A 225 -24.00 -19.15 -30.72
CA ALA A 225 -22.94 -18.55 -31.53
C ALA A 225 -22.07 -17.59 -30.70
N LEU A 226 -22.68 -16.87 -29.75
CA LEU A 226 -21.96 -16.05 -28.78
C LEU A 226 -21.09 -16.92 -27.87
N ARG A 227 -21.61 -18.08 -27.43
CA ARG A 227 -20.89 -19.02 -26.58
C ARG A 227 -19.70 -19.64 -27.32
N LEU A 228 -19.91 -20.09 -28.57
CA LEU A 228 -18.82 -20.61 -29.41
C LEU A 228 -17.71 -19.58 -29.61
N HIS A 229 -18.09 -18.31 -29.85
CA HIS A 229 -17.12 -17.22 -30.02
C HIS A 229 -16.31 -16.96 -28.75
N ASP A 230 -16.96 -16.90 -27.59
CA ASP A 230 -16.26 -16.62 -26.33
C ASP A 230 -15.39 -17.82 -25.92
N TRP A 231 -15.86 -19.05 -26.15
CA TRP A 231 -15.09 -20.29 -25.98
C TRP A 231 -13.89 -20.38 -26.92
N SER A 232 -14.05 -20.02 -28.20
CA SER A 232 -12.96 -20.11 -29.17
C SER A 232 -11.85 -19.10 -28.90
N ILE A 233 -12.18 -17.90 -28.44
CA ILE A 233 -11.17 -16.90 -28.02
C ILE A 233 -10.41 -17.39 -26.78
N GLU A 234 -11.12 -17.99 -25.82
CA GLU A 234 -10.49 -18.52 -24.61
C GLU A 234 -9.50 -19.66 -24.92
N HIS A 235 -9.80 -20.49 -25.92
CA HIS A 235 -8.96 -21.61 -26.37
C HIS A 235 -8.12 -21.26 -27.62
N GLU A 236 -7.92 -19.97 -27.92
CA GLU A 236 -7.34 -19.51 -29.18
C GLU A 236 -5.95 -20.09 -29.44
N ALA A 237 -5.07 -20.11 -28.42
CA ALA A 237 -3.71 -20.61 -28.56
C ALA A 237 -3.67 -22.09 -28.99
N PHE A 238 -4.53 -22.90 -28.36
CA PHE A 238 -4.64 -24.32 -28.64
C PHE A 238 -5.31 -24.58 -30.00
N LEU A 239 -6.38 -23.86 -30.30
CA LEU A 239 -7.09 -23.96 -31.58
C LEU A 239 -6.20 -23.53 -32.76
N ARG A 240 -5.38 -22.49 -32.61
CA ARG A 240 -4.41 -22.10 -33.63
C ARG A 240 -3.38 -23.19 -33.89
N GLY A 241 -2.92 -23.88 -32.85
CA GLY A 241 -2.08 -25.07 -32.98
C GLY A 241 -2.79 -26.17 -33.78
N ALA A 242 -4.03 -26.51 -33.41
CA ALA A 242 -4.82 -27.53 -34.11
C ALA A 242 -5.05 -27.18 -35.59
N PHE A 243 -5.43 -25.94 -35.88
CA PHE A 243 -5.68 -25.48 -37.25
C PHE A 243 -4.40 -25.42 -38.10
N SER A 244 -3.22 -25.24 -37.50
CA SER A 244 -1.96 -25.21 -38.26
C SER A 244 -1.64 -26.52 -38.98
N PHE A 245 -2.15 -27.65 -38.50
CA PHE A 245 -1.96 -28.96 -39.12
C PHE A 245 -2.84 -29.17 -40.37
N VAL A 246 -3.97 -28.46 -40.43
CA VAL A 246 -4.97 -28.55 -41.50
C VAL A 246 -5.02 -27.28 -42.37
N ASP A 247 -4.09 -26.35 -42.13
CA ASP A 247 -3.97 -25.11 -42.88
C ASP A 247 -3.44 -25.39 -44.29
N ARG A 248 -4.04 -24.75 -45.29
CA ARG A 248 -3.61 -24.82 -46.69
C ARG A 248 -2.35 -23.99 -46.97
N GLY A 249 -1.80 -23.34 -45.95
CA GLY A 249 -0.59 -22.50 -46.00
C GLY A 249 -0.86 -21.02 -46.26
N ASP A 250 -2.13 -20.64 -46.46
CA ASP A 250 -2.61 -19.27 -46.65
C ASP A 250 -3.41 -18.74 -45.44
N GLY A 251 -3.49 -19.52 -44.35
CA GLY A 251 -4.30 -19.21 -43.18
C GLY A 251 -5.78 -19.57 -43.33
N THR A 252 -6.10 -20.47 -44.28
CA THR A 252 -7.45 -20.98 -44.53
C THR A 252 -7.54 -22.49 -44.36
N VAL A 253 -8.66 -22.94 -43.78
CA VAL A 253 -8.96 -24.34 -43.50
C VAL A 253 -10.15 -24.79 -44.33
N SER A 254 -10.21 -26.06 -44.75
CA SER A 254 -11.38 -26.58 -45.45
C SER A 254 -12.62 -26.57 -44.54
N LYS A 255 -13.83 -26.59 -45.13
CA LYS A 255 -15.07 -26.62 -44.34
C LYS A 255 -15.13 -27.86 -43.44
N ASP A 256 -14.78 -29.02 -43.99
CA ASP A 256 -14.89 -30.30 -43.30
C ASP A 256 -13.85 -30.38 -42.17
N ASP A 257 -12.61 -29.97 -42.45
CA ASP A 257 -11.56 -29.90 -41.41
C ASP A 257 -11.92 -28.88 -40.32
N PHE A 258 -12.53 -27.75 -40.67
CA PHE A 258 -12.99 -26.74 -39.71
C PHE A 258 -14.08 -27.28 -38.78
N VAL A 259 -15.05 -28.02 -39.31
CA VAL A 259 -16.11 -28.62 -38.51
C VAL A 259 -15.54 -29.73 -37.63
N MET A 260 -14.75 -30.66 -38.19
CA MET A 260 -14.15 -31.77 -37.44
C MET A 260 -13.26 -31.30 -36.29
N THR A 261 -12.35 -30.35 -36.55
CA THR A 261 -11.44 -29.83 -35.51
C THR A 261 -12.16 -29.14 -34.35
N LEU A 262 -13.33 -28.54 -34.60
CA LEU A 262 -14.17 -27.97 -33.55
C LEU A 262 -15.00 -29.05 -32.85
N GLU A 263 -15.67 -29.94 -33.58
CA GLU A 263 -16.49 -31.03 -33.00
C GLU A 263 -15.72 -31.94 -32.04
N GLU A 264 -14.48 -32.30 -32.38
CA GLU A 264 -13.62 -33.13 -31.52
C GLU A 264 -13.29 -32.48 -30.17
N ARG A 265 -13.51 -31.16 -30.03
CA ARG A 265 -12.98 -30.36 -28.91
C ARG A 265 -14.05 -29.64 -28.10
N GLN A 266 -15.27 -29.52 -28.62
CA GLN A 266 -16.37 -28.90 -27.90
C GLN A 266 -17.68 -29.65 -28.08
N GLU A 267 -18.41 -29.82 -26.98
CA GLU A 267 -19.72 -30.47 -26.92
C GLU A 267 -20.89 -29.47 -26.97
N LEU A 268 -20.61 -28.17 -27.16
CA LEU A 268 -21.57 -27.07 -26.96
C LEU A 268 -22.42 -26.75 -28.21
N VAL A 269 -21.97 -27.10 -29.40
CA VAL A 269 -22.53 -26.68 -30.70
C VAL A 269 -22.57 -27.85 -31.68
N ASN A 270 -23.72 -28.00 -32.35
CA ASN A 270 -23.98 -29.09 -33.28
C ASN A 270 -23.27 -28.91 -34.64
N SER A 271 -23.07 -30.01 -35.36
CA SER A 271 -22.48 -30.03 -36.71
C SER A 271 -23.11 -29.07 -37.71
N GLU A 272 -24.45 -29.00 -37.71
CA GLU A 272 -25.20 -28.11 -38.60
C GLU A 272 -24.93 -26.62 -38.32
N GLN A 273 -24.77 -26.28 -37.03
CA GLN A 273 -24.49 -24.93 -36.60
C GLN A 273 -23.06 -24.50 -36.98
N LEU A 274 -22.08 -25.39 -36.82
CA LEU A 274 -20.70 -25.15 -37.27
C LEU A 274 -20.62 -25.02 -38.79
N SER A 275 -21.35 -25.87 -39.52
CA SER A 275 -21.48 -25.79 -40.97
C SER A 275 -22.08 -24.47 -41.43
N SER A 276 -23.03 -23.91 -40.68
CA SER A 276 -23.63 -22.61 -40.99
C SER A 276 -22.62 -21.47 -40.84
N ILE A 277 -21.75 -21.51 -39.82
CA ILE A 277 -20.68 -20.52 -39.63
C ILE A 277 -19.63 -20.66 -40.72
N ALA A 278 -19.21 -21.89 -41.05
CA ALA A 278 -18.26 -22.12 -42.13
C ALA A 278 -18.77 -21.55 -43.46
N HIS A 279 -20.06 -21.75 -43.76
CA HIS A 279 -20.69 -21.21 -44.97
C HIS A 279 -20.69 -19.67 -45.02
N VAL A 280 -20.89 -18.98 -43.89
CA VAL A 280 -20.79 -17.50 -43.82
C VAL A 280 -19.36 -17.00 -44.09
N HIS A 281 -18.35 -17.83 -43.86
CA HIS A 281 -16.95 -17.49 -44.12
C HIS A 281 -16.52 -17.76 -45.57
N GLU A 282 -17.17 -18.69 -46.27
CA GLU A 282 -16.93 -19.00 -47.68
C GLU A 282 -17.41 -17.87 -48.59
N LYS A 283 -16.46 -17.20 -49.26
CA LYS A 283 -16.79 -16.17 -50.27
C LYS A 283 -17.17 -16.77 -51.64
N PHE A 284 -16.57 -17.91 -51.98
CA PHE A 284 -16.80 -18.70 -53.19
C PHE A 284 -16.64 -20.20 -52.82
N ARG A 285 -17.27 -21.11 -53.56
CA ARG A 285 -17.17 -22.56 -53.27
C ARG A 285 -15.69 -22.99 -53.23
N GLY A 286 -15.26 -23.57 -52.11
CA GLY A 286 -13.87 -24.02 -51.92
C GLY A 286 -12.89 -22.99 -51.36
N ALA A 287 -13.32 -21.75 -51.10
CA ALA A 287 -12.47 -20.66 -50.55
C ALA A 287 -11.88 -20.93 -49.16
N GLY A 288 -12.43 -21.91 -48.42
CA GLY A 288 -12.02 -22.23 -47.06
C GLY A 288 -12.42 -21.15 -46.03
N VAL A 289 -12.26 -21.49 -44.75
CA VAL A 289 -12.54 -20.61 -43.62
C VAL A 289 -11.24 -19.94 -43.19
N ASN A 290 -11.19 -18.60 -43.25
CA ASN A 290 -10.06 -17.86 -42.71
C ASN A 290 -10.12 -17.82 -41.18
N ILE A 291 -9.11 -18.40 -40.53
CA ILE A 291 -9.05 -18.59 -39.07
C ILE A 291 -9.04 -17.26 -38.33
N ASN A 292 -8.32 -16.25 -38.85
CA ASN A 292 -8.23 -14.94 -38.21
C ASN A 292 -9.56 -14.19 -38.25
N ASP A 293 -10.35 -14.37 -39.31
CA ASP A 293 -11.68 -13.77 -39.38
C ASP A 293 -12.70 -14.52 -38.50
N PHE A 294 -12.50 -15.82 -38.27
CA PHE A 294 -13.30 -16.61 -37.32
C PHE A 294 -13.14 -16.08 -35.88
N PHE A 295 -11.90 -15.96 -35.38
CA PHE A 295 -11.66 -15.43 -34.03
C PHE A 295 -12.09 -13.97 -33.84
N LYS A 296 -12.16 -13.17 -34.91
CA LYS A 296 -12.73 -11.82 -34.83
C LYS A 296 -14.24 -11.82 -34.61
N GLY A 297 -14.96 -12.88 -34.94
CA GLY A 297 -16.42 -13.00 -34.81
C GLY A 297 -17.26 -12.09 -35.72
N THR A 298 -16.67 -11.07 -36.35
CA THR A 298 -17.43 -9.99 -37.02
C THR A 298 -18.21 -10.40 -38.27
N ARG A 299 -17.99 -11.60 -38.80
CA ARG A 299 -18.71 -12.13 -39.97
C ARG A 299 -20.03 -12.81 -39.59
N TYR A 300 -20.08 -13.48 -38.44
CA TYR A 300 -21.26 -14.22 -37.98
C TYR A 300 -21.91 -13.60 -36.73
N LEU A 301 -21.28 -12.59 -36.11
CA LEU A 301 -21.82 -11.82 -34.98
C LEU A 301 -21.76 -10.31 -35.27
N ASN A 302 -22.69 -9.58 -34.66
CA ASN A 302 -22.67 -8.13 -34.68
C ASN A 302 -21.46 -7.59 -33.90
N LYS A 303 -20.75 -6.62 -34.48
CA LYS A 303 -19.56 -5.97 -33.91
C LYS A 303 -19.73 -5.47 -32.46
N SER A 304 -20.95 -5.20 -32.00
CA SER A 304 -21.23 -4.77 -30.61
C SER A 304 -21.28 -5.89 -29.57
N TYR A 305 -21.33 -7.16 -30.00
CA TYR A 305 -21.45 -8.36 -29.17
C TYR A 305 -20.14 -9.16 -29.08
N VAL A 306 -19.20 -8.88 -29.97
CA VAL A 306 -17.83 -9.43 -29.98
C VAL A 306 -17.02 -8.87 -28.80
N LEU A 307 -16.13 -9.68 -28.23
CA LEU A 307 -15.30 -9.34 -27.07
C LEU A 307 -14.41 -8.10 -27.30
N GLY A 308 -13.96 -7.84 -28.53
CA GLY A 308 -13.22 -6.63 -28.91
C GLY A 308 -14.03 -5.31 -28.79
N SER A 309 -15.34 -5.38 -28.53
CA SER A 309 -16.21 -4.22 -28.31
C SER A 309 -16.26 -3.72 -26.86
N TYR A 310 -15.61 -4.45 -25.94
CA TYR A 310 -15.54 -4.14 -24.52
C TYR A 310 -14.16 -3.58 -24.17
N GLY A 311 -14.08 -2.81 -23.09
CA GLY A 311 -12.86 -2.13 -22.67
C GLY A 311 -12.71 -0.70 -23.22
N PRO A 312 -11.62 -0.01 -22.83
CA PRO A 312 -11.43 1.40 -23.15
C PRO A 312 -11.27 1.58 -24.66
N LYS A 313 -12.27 2.21 -25.28
CA LYS A 313 -12.18 2.63 -26.68
C LYS A 313 -10.92 3.46 -26.86
N LYS A 314 -9.95 2.97 -27.65
CA LYS A 314 -8.79 3.76 -28.08
C LYS A 314 -9.33 5.07 -28.66
N ARG A 315 -9.16 6.18 -27.92
CA ARG A 315 -9.59 7.50 -28.39
C ARG A 315 -8.81 7.77 -29.66
N LYS A 316 -9.50 7.88 -30.79
CA LYS A 316 -8.95 8.58 -31.97
C LYS A 316 -8.38 9.90 -31.44
N LYS A 317 -7.12 10.21 -31.75
CA LYS A 317 -6.47 11.51 -31.47
C LYS A 317 -7.27 12.61 -32.18
N GLY A 318 -8.37 13.03 -31.57
CA GLY A 318 -9.14 14.20 -31.94
C GLY A 318 -8.54 15.39 -31.21
N THR A 319 -8.29 16.44 -31.97
CA THR A 319 -7.74 17.74 -31.55
C THR A 319 -8.30 18.21 -30.20
N ALA A 320 -7.37 18.56 -29.31
CA ALA A 320 -7.65 18.96 -27.95
C ALA A 320 -8.56 20.20 -27.89
N LYS A 321 -9.74 20.05 -27.27
CA LYS A 321 -10.53 21.19 -26.80
C LYS A 321 -9.84 21.79 -25.58
N LYS A 322 -9.59 23.10 -25.64
CA LYS A 322 -8.97 23.94 -24.60
C LYS A 322 -9.60 23.68 -23.22
N ALA A 323 -8.77 23.32 -22.24
CA ALA A 323 -9.16 23.23 -20.84
C ALA A 323 -9.46 24.62 -20.28
N LYS A 324 -10.55 24.74 -19.53
CA LYS A 324 -10.86 25.93 -18.71
C LYS A 324 -9.82 26.06 -17.60
N LYS A 325 -9.25 27.25 -17.44
CA LYS A 325 -8.31 27.61 -16.37
C LYS A 325 -8.96 27.33 -15.00
N GLY A 326 -8.50 26.29 -14.32
CA GLY A 326 -8.66 26.16 -12.87
C GLY A 326 -7.77 27.19 -12.17
N LYS A 327 -8.16 27.60 -10.95
CA LYS A 327 -7.39 28.53 -10.13
C LYS A 327 -5.96 28.02 -9.96
N PHE A 328 -4.99 28.84 -10.36
CA PHE A 328 -3.57 28.60 -10.17
C PHE A 328 -3.26 28.78 -8.67
N VAL A 329 -3.00 27.69 -7.97
CA VAL A 329 -2.35 27.74 -6.66
C VAL A 329 -0.85 27.73 -6.96
N LEU A 330 -0.11 28.76 -6.54
CA LEU A 330 1.35 28.68 -6.54
C LEU A 330 1.73 27.50 -5.63
N PRO A 331 2.33 26.41 -6.15
CA PRO A 331 2.99 25.48 -5.26
C PRO A 331 4.14 26.27 -4.64
N LEU A 332 4.05 26.59 -3.35
CA LEU A 332 5.23 26.93 -2.57
C LEU A 332 6.15 25.71 -2.75
N PRO A 333 7.28 25.83 -3.46
CA PRO A 333 8.17 24.69 -3.59
C PRO A 333 8.62 24.35 -2.18
N ILE A 334 8.33 23.13 -1.74
CA ILE A 334 8.96 22.60 -0.54
C ILE A 334 10.45 22.64 -0.87
N CYS A 335 11.22 23.46 -0.16
CA CYS A 335 12.67 23.59 -0.34
C CYS A 335 13.34 22.28 0.10
N VAL A 336 13.22 21.26 -0.75
CA VAL A 336 13.87 19.96 -0.63
C VAL A 336 15.11 20.02 -1.49
N ILE A 337 16.23 19.51 -0.98
CA ILE A 337 17.44 19.34 -1.79
C ILE A 337 17.09 18.42 -2.97
N PRO A 338 17.26 18.84 -4.23
CA PRO A 338 16.94 17.99 -5.38
C PRO A 338 17.83 16.74 -5.36
N ASP A 339 17.26 15.59 -5.73
CA ASP A 339 17.94 14.28 -5.66
C ASP A 339 19.30 14.24 -6.39
N ILE A 340 19.49 15.12 -7.39
CA ILE A 340 20.72 15.27 -8.19
C ILE A 340 21.87 15.85 -7.35
N ALA A 341 21.58 16.63 -6.31
CA ALA A 341 22.58 17.24 -5.44
C ALA A 341 23.17 16.27 -4.41
N PHE A 342 22.65 15.04 -4.32
CA PHE A 342 23.21 14.00 -3.48
C PHE A 342 24.11 13.06 -4.31
N PRO A 343 25.44 13.17 -4.21
CA PRO A 343 26.33 12.24 -4.91
C PRO A 343 26.09 10.81 -4.40
N ARG A 344 25.95 9.88 -5.34
CA ARG A 344 25.91 8.45 -5.03
C ARG A 344 27.27 8.02 -4.49
N ARG A 345 27.26 6.99 -3.65
CA ARG A 345 28.49 6.37 -3.13
C ARG A 345 29.38 5.89 -4.30
N SER A 346 30.69 5.86 -4.10
CA SER A 346 31.68 5.29 -5.04
C SER A 346 31.31 3.87 -5.50
N ASP A 347 30.70 3.11 -4.58
CA ASP A 347 30.32 1.71 -4.72
C ASP A 347 29.02 1.52 -5.53
N GLY A 348 28.41 2.60 -6.03
CA GLY A 348 27.12 2.56 -6.73
C GLY A 348 25.90 2.45 -5.81
N GLY A 349 26.11 2.49 -4.49
CA GLY A 349 25.06 2.48 -3.47
C GLY A 349 24.24 3.79 -3.41
N PRO A 350 23.16 3.81 -2.61
CA PRO A 350 22.34 5.01 -2.41
C PRO A 350 23.15 6.16 -1.78
N PRO A 351 22.64 7.40 -1.81
CA PRO A 351 23.29 8.55 -1.17
C PRO A 351 23.72 8.28 0.27
N TYR A 352 24.75 8.99 0.75
CA TYR A 352 25.32 8.76 2.08
C TYR A 352 24.31 8.89 3.23
N TYR A 353 23.26 9.72 3.10
CA TYR A 353 22.20 9.87 4.12
C TYR A 353 21.32 8.63 4.27
N MET A 354 21.40 7.69 3.34
CA MET A 354 20.78 6.37 3.45
C MET A 354 21.84 5.39 3.97
N ILE A 355 21.69 4.95 5.21
CA ILE A 355 22.63 4.03 5.87
C ILE A 355 22.06 2.61 5.89
N GLU A 356 22.95 1.63 5.93
CA GLU A 356 22.57 0.22 6.03
C GLU A 356 21.84 -0.03 7.35
N THR A 357 20.69 -0.70 7.27
CA THR A 357 19.89 -1.11 8.42
C THR A 357 19.53 -2.57 8.36
N TYR A 358 19.32 -3.13 9.55
CA TYR A 358 18.78 -4.46 9.73
C TYR A 358 17.31 -4.32 10.12
N LYS A 359 16.41 -4.78 9.25
CA LYS A 359 15.00 -4.89 9.59
C LYS A 359 14.68 -6.37 9.65
N ASN A 360 14.41 -6.87 10.84
CA ASN A 360 13.84 -8.19 11.01
C ASN A 360 12.52 -8.24 10.24
N ILE A 361 12.51 -9.02 9.15
CA ILE A 361 11.35 -9.20 8.26
C ILE A 361 10.26 -10.00 8.98
N THR A 362 10.61 -10.68 10.07
CA THR A 362 9.65 -11.38 10.91
C THR A 362 8.60 -10.40 11.42
N ASP A 363 7.37 -10.59 10.96
CA ASP A 363 6.19 -9.92 11.48
C ASP A 363 5.95 -10.41 12.91
N CYS A 364 6.62 -9.76 13.85
CA CYS A 364 6.52 -10.08 15.27
C CYS A 364 5.13 -9.76 15.84
N ASN A 365 4.27 -9.07 15.08
CA ASN A 365 2.92 -8.74 15.51
C ASN A 365 1.89 -9.82 15.13
N ARG A 366 2.26 -10.74 14.23
CA ARG A 366 1.37 -11.79 13.72
C ARG A 366 0.99 -12.81 14.80
N PHE A 367 1.97 -13.22 15.60
CA PHE A 367 1.77 -14.10 16.74
C PHE A 367 2.43 -13.47 17.96
N ASN A 368 1.65 -13.27 19.01
CA ASN A 368 2.09 -12.64 20.25
C ASN A 368 1.72 -13.53 21.44
N ARG A 369 2.28 -13.23 22.62
CA ARG A 369 1.91 -13.94 23.85
C ARG A 369 0.39 -13.97 24.08
N ASP A 370 -0.28 -12.88 23.72
CA ASP A 370 -1.73 -12.72 23.92
C ASP A 370 -2.55 -13.27 22.74
N HIS A 371 -1.92 -13.59 21.60
CA HIS A 371 -2.51 -14.25 20.42
C HIS A 371 -1.54 -15.31 19.86
N PRO A 372 -1.45 -16.49 20.51
CA PRO A 372 -0.51 -17.54 20.09
C PRO A 372 -0.99 -18.23 18.79
N PRO A 373 -0.07 -18.81 18.01
CA PRO A 373 -0.42 -19.60 16.84
C PRO A 373 -1.25 -20.82 17.25
N GLY A 374 -2.22 -21.22 16.43
CA GLY A 374 -3.02 -22.43 16.66
C GLY A 374 -2.22 -23.73 16.48
N HIS A 375 -1.15 -23.70 15.67
CA HIS A 375 -0.22 -24.81 15.49
C HIS A 375 1.22 -24.31 15.33
N PRO A 376 2.24 -25.03 15.84
CA PRO A 376 3.64 -24.60 15.74
C PRO A 376 4.13 -24.30 14.32
N ILE A 377 3.59 -24.99 13.30
CA ILE A 377 3.93 -24.77 11.89
C ILE A 377 3.44 -23.41 11.37
N GLN A 378 2.39 -22.84 11.98
CA GLN A 378 1.90 -21.51 11.58
C GLN A 378 2.88 -20.40 11.98
N ASP A 379 3.60 -20.59 13.08
CA ASP A 379 4.59 -19.64 13.56
C ASP A 379 5.92 -19.87 12.87
N ASP A 380 6.10 -19.14 11.79
CA ASP A 380 7.32 -19.13 11.01
C ASP A 380 8.38 -18.18 11.59
N SER A 381 8.12 -17.45 12.70
CA SER A 381 9.02 -16.43 13.26
C SER A 381 10.43 -16.95 13.54
N ALA A 382 10.55 -18.18 14.05
CA ALA A 382 11.83 -18.81 14.35
C ALA A 382 12.59 -19.31 13.11
N TRP A 383 11.93 -19.42 11.96
CA TRP A 383 12.52 -20.03 10.75
C TRP A 383 13.29 -19.00 9.91
N TYR A 384 13.19 -17.71 10.21
CA TYR A 384 13.79 -16.60 9.44
C TYR A 384 15.22 -16.24 9.88
N ILE A 385 16.14 -17.21 9.83
CA ILE A 385 17.59 -16.94 9.85
C ILE A 385 18.14 -16.95 8.41
N ASP A 386 17.45 -16.28 7.48
CA ASP A 386 18.07 -15.95 6.19
C ASP A 386 18.83 -14.63 6.36
N ASP A 387 20.05 -14.57 5.82
CA ASP A 387 20.87 -13.36 5.84
C ASP A 387 20.10 -12.21 5.20
N GLN A 388 19.85 -11.16 5.98
CA GLN A 388 19.05 -10.03 5.51
C GLN A 388 19.79 -9.33 4.38
N GLY A 389 19.13 -9.19 3.23
CA GLY A 389 19.63 -8.31 2.17
C GLY A 389 19.87 -6.91 2.72
N LYS A 390 20.92 -6.22 2.23
CA LYS A 390 21.25 -4.85 2.65
C LYS A 390 20.06 -3.92 2.40
N VAL A 391 19.35 -3.52 3.46
CA VAL A 391 18.32 -2.48 3.40
C VAL A 391 18.98 -1.15 3.72
N PHE A 392 18.64 -0.11 2.97
CA PHE A 392 19.11 1.25 3.24
C PHE A 392 17.94 2.10 3.72
N SER A 393 18.08 2.73 4.88
CA SER A 393 17.08 3.64 5.45
C SER A 393 17.70 4.99 5.75
N ASN A 394 16.88 6.05 5.78
CA ASN A 394 17.37 7.39 6.08
C ASN A 394 17.92 7.45 7.52
N ILE A 395 19.12 8.02 7.70
CA ILE A 395 19.80 8.19 8.99
C ILE A 395 18.92 8.85 10.06
N ASN A 396 18.08 9.81 9.67
CA ASN A 396 17.16 10.48 10.58
C ASN A 396 16.01 9.57 11.03
N PHE A 397 15.48 8.74 10.13
CA PHE A 397 14.45 7.77 10.48
C PHE A 397 14.97 6.74 11.48
N ILE A 398 16.21 6.30 11.31
CA ILE A 398 16.90 5.35 12.18
C ILE A 398 17.18 5.98 13.55
N THR A 399 17.62 7.24 13.54
CA THR A 399 17.81 8.01 14.77
C THR A 399 16.50 8.18 15.55
N LYS A 400 15.38 8.42 14.85
CA LYS A 400 14.03 8.46 15.44
C LYS A 400 13.60 7.10 15.99
N ALA A 401 13.90 6.01 15.29
CA ALA A 401 13.64 4.64 15.75
C ALA A 401 14.50 4.26 16.98
N GLY A 402 15.65 4.95 17.16
CA GLY A 402 16.58 4.73 18.26
C GLY A 402 17.50 3.54 18.07
N ASP A 403 17.76 3.16 16.81
CA ASP A 403 18.70 2.10 16.47
C ASP A 403 20.14 2.65 16.46
N LEU A 404 20.78 2.55 17.62
CA LEU A 404 22.16 3.00 17.82
C LEU A 404 23.19 2.08 17.15
N ALA A 405 22.84 0.81 16.90
CA ALA A 405 23.77 -0.15 16.30
C ALA A 405 24.03 0.19 14.84
N SER A 406 22.96 0.46 14.08
CA SER A 406 23.08 0.92 12.69
C SER A 406 23.79 2.28 12.59
N LEU A 407 23.55 3.19 13.53
CA LEU A 407 24.25 4.49 13.59
C LEU A 407 25.75 4.34 13.91
N LYS A 408 26.13 3.47 14.85
CA LYS A 408 27.54 3.17 15.16
C LYS A 408 28.27 2.64 13.92
N LYS A 409 27.68 1.64 13.26
CA LYS A 409 28.22 1.05 12.03
C LYS A 409 28.37 2.11 10.92
N ALA A 410 27.37 2.99 10.78
CA ALA A 410 27.42 4.08 9.82
C ALA A 410 28.60 5.02 10.07
N PHE A 411 28.82 5.47 11.30
CA PHE A 411 29.93 6.37 11.64
C PHE A 411 31.30 5.70 11.56
N GLU A 412 31.40 4.41 11.90
CA GLU A 412 32.61 3.60 11.69
C GLU A 412 32.94 3.43 10.20
N SER A 413 31.92 3.37 9.34
CA SER A 413 32.09 3.33 7.89
C SER A 413 32.47 4.69 7.25
N GLY A 414 32.73 5.72 8.07
CA GLY A 414 33.19 7.03 7.61
C GLY A 414 32.08 8.01 7.24
N ILE A 415 30.83 7.74 7.61
CA ILE A 415 29.70 8.66 7.38
C ILE A 415 29.80 9.84 8.36
N PRO A 416 29.77 11.10 7.88
CA PRO A 416 29.74 12.28 8.74
C PRO A 416 28.57 12.27 9.73
N VAL A 417 28.83 12.69 10.98
CA VAL A 417 27.82 12.74 12.05
C VAL A 417 26.73 13.79 11.78
N ASP A 418 27.10 14.92 11.19
CA ASP A 418 26.19 16.03 10.86
C ASP A 418 25.54 15.91 9.48
N MET A 419 25.38 14.68 8.99
CA MET A 419 24.75 14.43 7.71
C MET A 419 23.34 15.00 7.64
N LYS A 420 23.06 15.78 6.61
CA LYS A 420 21.74 16.38 6.39
C LYS A 420 20.89 15.50 5.47
N ASP A 421 19.62 15.34 5.80
CA ASP A 421 18.64 14.73 4.89
C ASP A 421 18.12 15.73 3.85
N ASN A 422 17.16 15.28 3.04
CA ASN A 422 16.51 16.07 1.99
C ASN A 422 15.84 17.37 2.53
N TYR A 423 15.62 17.47 3.84
CA TYR A 423 15.03 18.63 4.54
C TYR A 423 16.05 19.42 5.37
N TYR A 424 17.34 19.21 5.15
CA TYR A 424 18.44 19.81 5.92
C TYR A 424 18.49 19.41 7.40
N LYS A 425 17.78 18.34 7.82
CA LYS A 425 17.78 17.88 9.20
C LYS A 425 18.97 16.98 9.48
N THR A 426 19.62 17.20 10.62
CA THR A 426 20.69 16.33 11.12
C THR A 426 20.14 15.22 12.04
N PRO A 427 20.91 14.13 12.26
CA PRO A 427 20.55 13.10 13.24
C PRO A 427 20.29 13.70 14.63
N LEU A 428 21.11 14.68 15.05
CA LEU A 428 20.96 15.33 16.36
C LEU A 428 19.63 16.07 16.49
N MET A 429 19.20 16.82 15.48
CA MET A 429 17.88 17.48 15.48
C MET A 429 16.74 16.47 15.62
N THR A 430 16.85 15.33 14.91
CA THR A 430 15.83 14.29 14.93
C THR A 430 15.79 13.58 16.29
N ALA A 431 16.95 13.30 16.89
CA ALA A 431 17.05 12.76 18.24
C ALA A 431 16.38 13.69 19.27
N CYS A 432 16.66 15.00 19.19
CA CYS A 432 16.07 16.02 20.06
C CYS A 432 14.54 16.12 19.90
N ALA A 433 14.03 16.10 18.68
CA ALA A 433 12.59 16.11 18.40
C ALA A 433 11.88 14.85 18.90
N SER A 434 12.56 13.69 18.89
CA SER A 434 12.01 12.40 19.34
C SER A 434 12.10 12.17 20.85
N GLY A 435 12.85 12.99 21.59
CA GLY A 435 13.09 12.78 23.03
C GLY A 435 14.05 11.63 23.37
N ASN A 436 14.85 11.16 22.40
CA ASN A 436 15.76 10.04 22.61
C ASN A 436 17.11 10.50 23.18
N ILE A 437 17.19 10.61 24.52
CA ILE A 437 18.39 11.09 25.24
C ILE A 437 19.63 10.26 24.91
N ASP A 438 19.51 8.94 24.81
CA ASP A 438 20.66 8.05 24.56
C ASP A 438 21.27 8.31 23.19
N ALA A 439 20.43 8.56 22.17
CA ALA A 439 20.88 8.99 20.86
C ALA A 439 21.52 10.39 20.89
N VAL A 440 20.97 11.33 21.66
CA VAL A 440 21.56 12.67 21.81
C VAL A 440 22.96 12.60 22.44
N LYS A 441 23.13 11.86 23.55
CA LYS A 441 24.43 11.67 24.19
C LYS A 441 25.44 11.04 23.24
N PHE A 442 25.05 9.95 22.57
CA PHE A 442 25.90 9.26 21.62
C PHE A 442 26.34 10.17 20.45
N LEU A 443 25.44 10.98 19.89
CA LEU A 443 25.77 11.90 18.80
C LEU A 443 26.70 13.04 19.26
N LEU A 444 26.49 13.58 20.47
CA LEU A 444 27.36 14.61 21.06
C LEU A 444 28.76 14.06 21.35
N GLU A 445 28.88 12.85 21.88
CA GLU A 445 30.17 12.15 22.07
C GLU A 445 30.93 11.94 20.76
N LYS A 446 30.21 11.77 19.64
CA LYS A 446 30.78 11.66 18.30
C LYS A 446 31.05 13.03 17.63
N GLY A 447 30.84 14.14 18.33
CA GLY A 447 31.17 15.49 17.86
C GLY A 447 30.12 16.14 16.97
N ALA A 448 28.84 15.78 17.12
CA ALA A 448 27.74 16.42 16.38
C ALA A 448 27.67 17.94 16.65
N ASN A 449 27.42 18.73 15.60
CA ASN A 449 27.29 20.18 15.70
C ASN A 449 25.98 20.56 16.39
N VAL A 450 26.11 21.05 17.63
CA VAL A 450 25.00 21.47 18.51
C VAL A 450 24.21 22.66 17.95
N ASN A 451 24.83 23.48 17.09
CA ASN A 451 24.24 24.68 16.52
C ASN A 451 23.92 24.55 15.02
N ALA A 452 23.90 23.32 14.50
CA ALA A 452 23.44 23.07 13.13
C ALA A 452 22.02 23.62 12.93
N THR A 453 21.71 24.08 11.72
CA THR A 453 20.40 24.63 11.36
C THR A 453 19.74 23.86 10.22
N ASP A 454 18.42 23.69 10.31
CA ASP A 454 17.59 23.17 9.24
C ASP A 454 17.19 24.28 8.24
N ASN A 455 16.33 23.94 7.28
CA ASN A 455 15.80 24.88 6.29
C ASN A 455 14.96 26.03 6.88
N PHE A 456 14.50 25.94 8.13
CA PHE A 456 13.79 26.98 8.87
C PHE A 456 14.67 27.71 9.88
N LEU A 457 15.99 27.49 9.83
CA LEU A 457 16.96 27.97 10.81
C LEU A 457 16.70 27.45 12.24
N TRP A 458 16.04 26.30 12.38
CA TRP A 458 15.87 25.66 13.67
C TRP A 458 17.14 24.92 14.06
N THR A 459 17.58 25.17 15.29
CA THR A 459 18.68 24.45 15.94
C THR A 459 18.17 23.21 16.67
N PRO A 460 19.02 22.23 17.01
CA PRO A 460 18.67 21.13 17.93
C PRO A 460 17.94 21.60 19.20
N LEU A 461 18.33 22.76 19.74
CA LEU A 461 17.69 23.37 20.91
C LEU A 461 16.24 23.78 20.63
N HIS A 462 15.92 24.32 19.45
CA HIS A 462 14.53 24.61 19.06
C HIS A 462 13.66 23.34 19.05
N PHE A 463 14.20 22.23 18.51
CA PHE A 463 13.49 20.95 18.50
C PHE A 463 13.28 20.38 19.90
N ALA A 464 14.29 20.43 20.77
CA ALA A 464 14.18 19.97 22.15
C ALA A 464 13.16 20.80 22.97
N CYS A 465 13.18 22.13 22.80
CA CYS A 465 12.23 23.04 23.45
C CYS A 465 10.80 22.84 22.95
N HIS A 466 10.61 22.65 21.63
CA HIS A 466 9.29 22.36 21.07
C HIS A 466 8.74 21.01 21.52
N ALA A 467 9.60 19.99 21.65
CA ALA A 467 9.25 18.68 22.17
C ALA A 467 9.09 18.64 23.70
N GLY A 468 9.45 19.72 24.40
CA GLY A 468 9.28 19.83 25.85
C GLY A 468 10.24 18.98 26.69
N GLN A 469 11.39 18.58 26.13
CA GLN A 469 12.30 17.60 26.73
C GLN A 469 13.40 18.29 27.57
N GLN A 470 13.11 18.54 28.86
CA GLN A 470 14.01 19.27 29.78
C GLN A 470 15.43 18.71 29.82
N ASP A 471 15.59 17.41 30.06
CA ASP A 471 16.90 16.76 30.17
C ASP A 471 17.78 16.98 28.92
N ILE A 472 17.16 17.01 27.74
CA ILE A 472 17.85 17.26 26.46
C ILE A 472 18.22 18.73 26.33
N VAL A 473 17.33 19.64 26.74
CA VAL A 473 17.61 21.09 26.78
C VAL A 473 18.81 21.37 27.67
N GLU A 474 18.88 20.78 28.87
CA GLU A 474 20.03 20.93 29.77
C GLU A 474 21.32 20.41 29.14
N LEU A 475 21.25 19.22 28.52
CA LEU A 475 22.40 18.56 27.89
C LEU A 475 22.93 19.39 26.71
N LEU A 476 22.06 19.94 25.87
CA LEU A 476 22.43 20.79 24.74
C LEU A 476 23.06 22.10 25.20
N VAL A 477 22.50 22.76 26.22
CA VAL A 477 23.06 24.00 26.78
C VAL A 477 24.45 23.75 27.38
N LYS A 478 24.64 22.66 28.14
CA LYS A 478 25.96 22.23 28.64
C LYS A 478 26.96 21.95 27.52
N SER A 479 26.47 21.54 26.36
CA SER A 479 27.27 21.26 25.17
C SER A 479 27.50 22.49 24.27
N GLY A 480 27.13 23.70 24.70
CA GLY A 480 27.40 24.95 23.99
C GLY A 480 26.32 25.39 22.99
N ALA A 481 25.06 24.98 23.19
CA ALA A 481 23.95 25.46 22.36
C ALA A 481 23.71 26.96 22.52
N VAL A 482 23.48 27.67 21.40
CA VAL A 482 23.12 29.10 21.41
C VAL A 482 21.67 29.25 21.88
N ILE A 483 21.51 29.87 23.05
CA ILE A 483 20.22 30.01 23.76
C ILE A 483 19.23 30.91 23.01
N ASP A 484 19.71 32.02 22.43
CA ASP A 484 18.90 33.02 21.73
C ASP A 484 18.94 32.86 20.20
N ALA A 485 19.14 31.64 19.71
CA ALA A 485 19.16 31.39 18.26
C ALA A 485 17.83 31.81 17.61
N LEU A 486 17.88 32.47 16.45
CA LEU A 486 16.69 32.95 15.75
C LEU A 486 16.34 32.03 14.58
N SER A 487 15.11 31.52 14.57
CA SER A 487 14.54 30.85 13.40
C SER A 487 14.14 31.84 12.30
N ILE A 488 13.72 31.35 11.12
CA ILE A 488 13.20 32.21 10.04
C ILE A 488 12.09 33.13 10.55
N SER A 489 11.19 32.69 11.45
CA SER A 489 10.13 33.52 12.01
C SER A 489 10.57 34.49 13.11
N ASN A 490 11.89 34.68 13.30
CA ASN A 490 12.51 35.34 14.45
C ASN A 490 12.09 34.74 15.80
N SER A 491 11.64 33.49 15.80
CA SER A 491 11.25 32.79 17.03
C SER A 491 12.47 32.18 17.71
N THR A 492 12.59 32.37 19.02
CA THR A 492 13.66 31.83 19.88
C THR A 492 13.31 30.45 20.45
N PRO A 493 14.28 29.65 20.95
CA PRO A 493 14.00 28.42 21.68
C PRO A 493 13.06 28.61 22.87
N LEU A 494 13.16 29.74 23.58
CA LEU A 494 12.24 30.10 24.66
C LEU A 494 10.80 30.24 24.15
N SER A 495 10.60 30.89 23.02
CA SER A 495 9.25 30.99 22.43
C SER A 495 8.65 29.62 22.10
N ARG A 496 9.48 28.65 21.67
CA ARG A 496 9.04 27.27 21.38
C ARG A 496 8.76 26.47 22.65
N ALA A 497 9.52 26.70 23.72
CA ALA A 497 9.24 26.11 25.02
C ALA A 497 7.87 26.58 25.56
N ILE A 498 7.53 27.87 25.36
CA ILE A 498 6.22 28.42 25.74
C ILE A 498 5.09 27.77 24.91
N GLU A 499 5.28 27.59 23.59
CA GLU A 499 4.32 26.88 22.73
C GLU A 499 4.07 25.42 23.17
N SER A 500 5.06 24.79 23.82
CA SER A 500 4.92 23.42 24.35
C SER A 500 4.21 23.34 25.71
N CYS A 501 3.90 24.48 26.35
CA CYS A 501 3.28 24.59 27.69
C CYS A 501 4.02 23.81 28.79
N ARG A 502 5.34 23.67 28.68
CA ARG A 502 6.19 23.01 29.68
C ARG A 502 6.85 24.04 30.58
N LEU A 503 6.39 24.13 31.82
CA LEU A 503 6.86 25.16 32.77
C LEU A 503 8.35 24.98 33.13
N ASP A 504 8.80 23.74 33.32
CA ASP A 504 10.16 23.45 33.77
C ASP A 504 11.21 23.90 32.75
N THR A 505 10.94 23.68 31.45
CA THR A 505 11.82 24.13 30.35
C THR A 505 11.85 25.64 30.21
N VAL A 506 10.70 26.30 30.35
CA VAL A 506 10.61 27.76 30.33
C VAL A 506 11.37 28.37 31.52
N LYS A 507 11.19 27.82 32.72
CA LYS A 507 11.87 28.27 33.93
C LYS A 507 13.39 28.12 33.79
N TYR A 508 13.86 26.96 33.36
CA TYR A 508 15.28 26.70 33.16
C TYR A 508 15.91 27.67 32.15
N LEU A 509 15.28 27.90 31.00
CA LEU A 509 15.79 28.85 29.99
C LEU A 509 15.85 30.29 30.53
N LEU A 510 14.86 30.72 31.31
CA LEU A 510 14.87 32.05 31.95
C LEU A 510 15.96 32.18 33.01
N ASP A 511 16.23 31.11 33.78
CA ASP A 511 17.27 31.12 34.81
C ASP A 511 18.68 31.19 34.22
N ILE A 512 18.90 30.67 33.01
CA ILE A 512 20.18 30.79 32.27
C ILE A 512 20.29 32.15 31.55
N GLY A 513 19.23 32.97 31.55
CA GLY A 513 19.23 34.32 30.98
C GLY A 513 18.77 34.43 29.53
N ALA A 514 17.90 33.51 29.07
CA ALA A 514 17.28 33.63 27.74
C ALA A 514 16.52 34.96 27.57
N LYS A 515 16.70 35.63 26.43
CA LYS A 515 16.05 36.91 26.17
C LYS A 515 14.56 36.70 25.86
N PHE A 516 13.71 37.19 26.74
CA PHE A 516 12.25 37.08 26.60
C PHE A 516 11.58 38.33 26.00
N GLN A 517 12.34 39.42 25.77
CA GLN A 517 11.88 40.65 25.11
C GLN A 517 12.02 40.62 23.57
N LEU A 518 12.57 39.54 23.00
CA LEU A 518 12.73 39.42 21.56
C LEU A 518 11.36 39.21 20.90
N GLU A 519 11.10 40.00 19.86
CA GLU A 519 9.86 39.94 19.09
C GLU A 519 10.00 39.01 17.88
N ASN A 520 9.00 38.14 17.70
CA ASN A 520 8.89 37.33 16.49
C ASN A 520 8.50 38.23 15.29
N ARG A 521 8.50 37.68 14.05
CA ARG A 521 8.04 38.41 12.84
C ARG A 521 6.64 39.02 12.92
N LYS A 522 5.81 38.56 13.86
CA LYS A 522 4.46 39.09 14.12
C LYS A 522 4.44 40.23 15.15
N GLY A 523 5.59 40.64 15.68
CA GLY A 523 5.69 41.62 16.78
C GLY A 523 5.28 41.05 18.14
N HIS A 524 5.24 39.72 18.29
CA HIS A 524 4.82 39.09 19.55
C HIS A 524 6.04 38.82 20.44
N THR A 525 5.97 39.26 21.68
CA THR A 525 6.95 38.98 22.73
C THR A 525 6.67 37.61 23.38
N ALA A 526 7.60 37.04 24.13
CA ALA A 526 7.38 35.80 24.90
C ALA A 526 6.11 35.86 25.78
N MET A 527 5.82 37.03 26.36
CA MET A 527 4.60 37.30 27.13
C MET A 527 3.32 37.21 26.27
N ASP A 528 3.35 37.74 25.05
CA ASP A 528 2.19 37.74 24.16
C ASP A 528 1.91 36.33 23.63
N ILE A 529 2.98 35.56 23.40
CA ILE A 529 2.88 34.14 23.07
C ILE A 529 2.28 33.37 24.25
N ALA A 530 2.77 33.57 25.48
CA ALA A 530 2.22 32.92 26.66
C ALA A 530 0.73 33.24 26.88
N LYS A 531 0.31 34.48 26.61
CA LYS A 531 -1.11 34.89 26.62
C LYS A 531 -1.92 34.21 25.52
N ALA A 532 -1.39 34.11 24.31
CA ALA A 532 -2.07 33.44 23.19
C ALA A 532 -2.32 31.95 23.45
N TYR A 533 -1.40 31.28 24.15
CA TYR A 533 -1.54 29.86 24.54
C TYR A 533 -2.20 29.67 25.93
N ALA A 534 -2.61 30.75 26.60
CA ALA A 534 -3.35 30.78 27.86
C ALA A 534 -2.69 30.02 29.04
N ASP A 535 -1.36 29.89 29.09
CA ASP A 535 -0.66 29.31 30.24
C ASP A 535 -0.39 30.37 31.31
N TYR A 536 -1.28 30.44 32.31
CA TYR A 536 -1.21 31.41 33.41
C TYR A 536 0.04 31.27 34.28
N ARG A 537 0.62 30.07 34.37
CA ARG A 537 1.81 29.80 35.20
C ARG A 537 3.05 30.41 34.56
N VAL A 538 3.19 30.24 33.24
CA VAL A 538 4.26 30.85 32.45
C VAL A 538 4.12 32.38 32.43
N ILE A 539 2.90 32.91 32.31
CA ILE A 539 2.64 34.36 32.40
C ILE A 539 3.08 34.91 33.76
N GLY A 540 2.76 34.23 34.86
CA GLY A 540 3.19 34.60 36.21
C GLY A 540 4.72 34.64 36.33
N LEU A 541 5.39 33.60 35.84
CA LEU A 541 6.84 33.48 35.87
C LEU A 541 7.57 34.57 35.08
N ILE A 542 7.08 34.91 33.88
CA ILE A 542 7.68 35.98 33.06
C ILE A 542 7.43 37.36 33.70
N LYS A 543 6.27 37.59 34.33
CA LYS A 543 6.00 38.84 35.06
C LYS A 543 6.93 39.00 36.27
N GLU A 544 7.10 37.95 37.07
CA GLU A 544 8.00 37.96 38.22
C GLU A 544 9.43 38.32 37.80
N LYS A 545 9.94 37.72 36.71
CA LYS A 545 11.28 38.04 36.17
C LYS A 545 11.36 39.45 35.56
N LEU A 546 10.26 39.99 35.02
CA LEU A 546 10.17 41.39 34.56
C LEU A 546 10.27 42.39 35.72
N ASP A 547 9.62 42.10 36.83
CA ASP A 547 9.58 42.98 38.01
C ASP A 547 10.91 42.98 38.79
N VAL A 548 11.72 41.92 38.66
CA VAL A 548 13.05 41.78 39.28
C VAL A 548 14.17 42.49 38.49
N LEU A 549 13.93 42.91 37.23
CA LEU A 549 14.92 43.65 36.45
C LEU A 549 15.11 45.09 36.99
N PRO A 550 16.34 45.61 37.13
CA PRO A 550 16.56 47.00 37.50
C PRO A 550 15.98 47.93 36.42
N LYS A 551 15.06 48.82 36.83
CA LYS A 551 14.47 49.83 35.94
C LYS A 551 15.59 50.69 35.32
N PRO A 552 15.65 50.86 33.99
CA PRO A 552 16.60 51.79 33.40
C PRO A 552 16.27 53.22 33.87
N ALA A 553 17.30 53.94 34.32
CA ALA A 553 17.20 55.31 34.78
C ALA A 553 16.63 56.20 33.66
N GLU A 554 15.45 56.78 33.91
CA GLU A 554 14.93 57.88 33.13
C GLU A 554 15.89 59.06 33.22
N ASN A 555 16.36 59.57 32.07
CA ASN A 555 16.61 61.00 31.87
C ASN A 555 16.95 61.37 30.42
N GLN A 556 15.95 61.94 29.72
CA GLN A 556 15.95 63.31 29.16
C GLN A 556 15.27 63.44 27.78
N LYS A 557 14.06 64.01 27.84
CA LYS A 557 13.50 65.05 26.96
C LYS A 557 13.44 64.78 25.45
N LEU A 558 12.22 64.42 25.02
CA LEU A 558 11.64 64.77 23.73
C LEU A 558 11.83 66.27 23.41
N LYS A 559 12.44 66.60 22.28
CA LYS A 559 12.02 67.70 21.39
C LYS A 559 12.38 67.40 19.92
N ASN A 560 11.32 67.27 19.11
CA ASN A 560 11.18 67.54 17.68
C ASN A 560 12.14 66.90 16.65
N LYS A 561 11.60 65.98 15.83
CA LYS A 561 11.51 66.16 14.36
C LYS A 561 10.61 65.12 13.68
N GLN A 562 9.82 65.60 12.73
CA GLN A 562 8.94 64.89 11.79
C GLN A 562 9.72 63.97 10.82
N PRO A 563 9.03 63.07 10.08
CA PRO A 563 9.61 61.82 9.59
C PRO A 563 10.49 62.05 8.36
N LEU A 564 11.74 61.63 8.45
CA LEU A 564 12.64 61.53 7.31
C LEU A 564 12.61 60.10 6.78
N LYS A 565 12.09 59.96 5.56
CA LYS A 565 12.30 58.79 4.69
C LYS A 565 13.78 58.44 4.66
N VAL A 566 14.14 57.27 5.19
CA VAL A 566 15.43 56.63 4.89
C VAL A 566 15.19 55.60 3.80
N LYS A 567 15.88 55.83 2.69
CA LYS A 567 15.91 55.02 1.49
C LYS A 567 16.46 53.64 1.82
N THR A 568 15.94 52.67 1.09
CA THR A 568 16.56 51.37 0.82
C THR A 568 18.04 51.51 0.49
N GLU A 569 18.88 51.09 1.42
CA GLU A 569 20.15 50.45 1.14
C GLU A 569 20.15 49.19 2.02
N GLY A 570 20.00 48.03 1.36
CA GLY A 570 20.06 46.75 2.04
C GLY A 570 21.46 46.55 2.63
N PRO A 571 21.60 45.83 3.75
CA PRO A 571 22.91 45.35 4.12
C PRO A 571 23.39 44.47 2.96
N GLU A 572 24.49 44.88 2.31
CA GLU A 572 25.29 44.03 1.45
C GLU A 572 25.73 42.82 2.30
N ILE A 573 24.91 41.78 2.24
CA ILE A 573 25.33 40.43 2.59
C ILE A 573 26.35 40.12 1.51
N LYS A 574 27.63 40.09 1.88
CA LYS A 574 28.64 39.39 1.10
C LYS A 574 28.13 37.97 0.92
N ASN A 575 27.56 37.71 -0.26
CA ASN A 575 27.33 36.37 -0.75
C ASN A 575 28.70 35.76 -0.99
N GLU A 576 29.34 35.28 0.07
CA GLU A 576 30.19 34.12 -0.05
C GLU A 576 29.24 32.96 -0.32
N GLU A 577 28.84 32.82 -1.59
CA GLU A 577 28.25 31.58 -2.08
C GLU A 577 29.33 30.51 -1.93
N GLU A 578 29.34 29.84 -0.77
CA GLU A 578 30.02 28.56 -0.69
C GLU A 578 29.35 27.64 -1.73
N PRO A 579 30.11 27.13 -2.71
CA PRO A 579 29.52 26.27 -3.72
C PRO A 579 28.92 25.04 -3.05
N LEU A 580 27.77 24.55 -3.53
CA LEU A 580 27.09 23.34 -3.03
C LEU A 580 28.01 22.09 -2.95
N SER A 581 29.18 22.13 -3.59
CA SER A 581 30.25 21.13 -3.48
C SER A 581 30.95 21.12 -2.11
N THR A 582 30.91 22.21 -1.33
CA THR A 582 31.60 22.32 -0.03
C THR A 582 30.78 21.71 1.11
N ILE A 583 29.46 21.61 0.95
CA ILE A 583 28.52 21.09 1.96
C ILE A 583 28.69 19.57 2.19
N TYR A 584 29.32 18.85 1.24
CA TYR A 584 29.57 17.41 1.31
C TYR A 584 31.03 17.08 0.95
N SER A 585 31.99 17.61 1.70
CA SER A 585 33.36 17.07 1.67
C SER A 585 33.44 15.84 2.58
N VAL A 586 33.17 14.66 2.01
CA VAL A 586 33.57 13.40 2.66
C VAL A 586 35.10 13.29 2.48
N PRO A 587 35.89 12.97 3.52
CA PRO A 587 37.31 12.70 3.35
C PRO A 587 37.48 11.66 2.26
N ALA A 588 38.27 11.99 1.23
CA ALA A 588 38.64 11.03 0.21
C ALA A 588 39.42 9.90 0.90
N VAL A 589 38.77 8.75 1.09
CA VAL A 589 39.49 7.51 1.36
C VAL A 589 40.43 7.32 0.16
N LEU A 590 41.72 7.22 0.45
CA LEU A 590 42.77 6.88 -0.52
C LEU A 590 42.52 5.45 -1.02
N GLU A 591 41.55 5.28 -1.91
CA GLU A 591 41.52 4.13 -2.79
C GLU A 591 42.05 4.56 -4.16
N GLU A 592 43.05 3.83 -4.61
CA GLU A 592 43.74 4.04 -5.89
C GLU A 592 42.72 4.26 -7.01
N LYS A 593 42.83 5.40 -7.70
CA LYS A 593 42.01 5.71 -8.89
C LYS A 593 42.25 4.64 -9.97
N LYS A 594 41.44 3.57 -9.97
CA LYS A 594 41.27 2.74 -11.15
C LYS A 594 40.36 3.49 -12.11
N VAL A 595 40.98 4.02 -13.16
CA VAL A 595 40.31 4.69 -14.29
C VAL A 595 39.18 3.80 -14.80
N ARG A 596 37.92 4.18 -14.53
CA ARG A 596 36.74 3.52 -15.09
C ARG A 596 36.72 3.82 -16.59
N LYS A 597 36.93 2.78 -17.41
CA LYS A 597 36.59 2.82 -18.84
C LYS A 597 35.10 2.45 -18.95
N ASP A 598 34.26 3.44 -19.23
CA ASP A 598 32.82 3.27 -19.48
C ASP A 598 32.60 2.57 -20.84
N ASN A 599 32.89 1.28 -20.89
CA ASN A 599 32.70 0.47 -22.10
C ASN A 599 31.69 -0.65 -21.79
N VAL A 600 30.57 -0.66 -22.51
CA VAL A 600 29.45 -1.61 -22.29
C VAL A 600 29.91 -3.07 -22.35
N VAL A 601 30.91 -3.36 -23.19
CA VAL A 601 31.53 -4.69 -23.32
C VAL A 601 32.26 -5.09 -22.03
N TYR A 602 32.95 -4.14 -21.38
CA TYR A 602 33.66 -4.38 -20.13
C TYR A 602 32.66 -4.64 -18.98
N LEU A 603 31.57 -3.88 -18.91
CA LEU A 603 30.50 -4.09 -17.92
C LEU A 603 29.81 -5.45 -18.10
N ASN A 604 29.53 -5.88 -19.34
CA ASN A 604 28.98 -7.21 -19.63
C ASN A 604 29.98 -8.34 -19.29
N SER A 605 31.28 -8.11 -19.50
CA SER A 605 32.32 -9.06 -19.09
C SER A 605 32.42 -9.22 -17.57
N LEU A 606 32.19 -8.15 -16.79
CA LEU A 606 32.16 -8.18 -15.32
C LEU A 606 30.93 -8.92 -14.77
N ILE A 607 29.79 -8.82 -15.46
CA ILE A 607 28.58 -9.59 -15.12
C ILE A 607 28.78 -11.08 -15.41
N THR A 608 29.37 -11.40 -16.58
CA THR A 608 29.59 -12.78 -17.02
C THR A 608 30.68 -13.47 -16.20
N SER A 609 31.71 -12.74 -15.77
CA SER A 609 32.79 -13.26 -14.91
C SER A 609 32.40 -13.38 -13.43
N GLY A 610 31.17 -13.02 -13.04
CA GLY A 610 30.71 -13.08 -11.66
C GLY A 610 31.35 -12.02 -10.73
N TYR A 611 32.08 -11.04 -11.28
CA TYR A 611 32.78 -10.01 -10.51
C TYR A 611 31.81 -9.14 -9.70
N THR A 612 30.57 -8.95 -10.19
CA THR A 612 29.49 -8.24 -9.49
C THR A 612 28.82 -9.05 -8.37
N LYS A 613 29.15 -10.35 -8.24
CA LYS A 613 28.66 -11.30 -7.23
C LYS A 613 29.79 -11.87 -6.37
N LYS A 614 30.89 -11.15 -6.16
CA LYS A 614 31.82 -11.49 -5.07
C LYS A 614 31.11 -11.19 -3.74
N VAL A 615 30.38 -12.18 -3.24
CA VAL A 615 29.95 -12.20 -1.85
C VAL A 615 31.24 -12.34 -1.06
N ASP A 616 31.55 -11.34 -0.26
CA ASP A 616 32.68 -11.41 0.65
C ASP A 616 32.37 -12.51 1.67
N ILE A 617 33.03 -13.66 1.51
CA ILE A 617 32.85 -14.85 2.35
C ILE A 617 33.65 -14.74 3.66
N THR A 618 34.32 -13.61 3.88
CA THR A 618 34.84 -13.30 5.22
C THR A 618 33.65 -13.17 6.16
N PHE A 619 33.44 -14.21 6.96
CA PHE A 619 32.53 -14.18 8.09
C PHE A 619 33.06 -13.17 9.11
N ILE A 620 32.73 -11.90 8.90
CA ILE A 620 32.73 -10.90 9.95
C ILE A 620 31.33 -10.99 10.54
N PRO A 621 31.14 -11.42 11.79
CA PRO A 621 29.82 -11.42 12.40
C PRO A 621 29.28 -9.99 12.34
N GLN A 622 28.40 -9.69 11.37
CA GLN A 622 27.76 -8.37 11.22
C GLN A 622 26.87 -8.05 12.41
N ARG A 623 26.50 -9.10 13.15
CA ARG A 623 26.12 -9.05 14.54
C ARG A 623 27.42 -8.94 15.35
N THR A 624 27.92 -7.71 15.55
CA THR A 624 28.31 -7.41 16.94
C THR A 624 27.03 -7.74 17.70
N TRP A 625 27.02 -8.82 18.48
CA TRP A 625 25.97 -9.03 19.47
C TRP A 625 26.06 -7.83 20.40
N SER A 626 25.53 -6.68 19.99
CA SER A 626 25.11 -5.67 20.94
C SER A 626 24.11 -6.44 21.78
N PRO A 627 24.32 -6.57 23.10
CA PRO A 627 23.38 -7.27 23.95
C PRO A 627 22.00 -6.71 23.64
N GLU A 628 21.10 -7.57 23.15
CA GLU A 628 19.71 -7.19 22.97
C GLU A 628 19.26 -6.66 24.33
N ALA A 629 18.62 -5.48 24.32
CA ALA A 629 18.18 -4.87 25.57
C ALA A 629 17.38 -5.92 26.34
N THR A 630 17.81 -6.18 27.58
CA THR A 630 17.16 -7.20 28.41
C THR A 630 15.68 -6.89 28.51
N THR A 631 14.84 -7.90 28.73
CA THR A 631 13.39 -7.69 28.90
C THR A 631 13.09 -6.63 29.96
N ALA A 632 13.91 -6.59 31.03
CA ALA A 632 13.86 -5.55 32.06
C ALA A 632 14.20 -4.14 31.52
N GLU A 633 15.23 -4.00 30.68
CA GLU A 633 15.59 -2.72 30.06
C GLU A 633 14.53 -2.24 29.05
N LEU A 634 13.91 -3.15 28.30
CA LEU A 634 12.80 -2.83 27.39
C LEU A 634 11.56 -2.36 28.16
N ILE A 635 11.23 -3.02 29.27
CA ILE A 635 10.15 -2.61 30.18
C ILE A 635 10.46 -1.24 30.78
N ARG A 636 11.67 -1.03 31.30
CA ARG A 636 12.12 0.26 31.83
C ARG A 636 12.10 1.37 30.79
N LYS A 637 12.51 1.08 29.54
CA LYS A 637 12.44 2.03 28.41
C LYS A 637 10.98 2.37 28.06
N ARG A 638 10.07 1.39 28.15
CA ARG A 638 8.63 1.59 27.97
C ARG A 638 8.03 2.44 29.09
N GLU A 639 8.44 2.21 30.34
CA GLU A 639 8.06 3.01 31.51
C GLU A 639 8.57 4.45 31.40
N LEU A 640 9.85 4.65 31.06
CA LEU A 640 10.42 5.98 30.82
C LEU A 640 9.72 6.70 29.65
N ARG A 641 9.31 5.99 28.59
CA ARG A 641 8.49 6.59 27.53
C ARG A 641 7.10 6.98 28.02
N ARG A 642 6.45 6.14 28.85
CA ARG A 642 5.14 6.45 29.46
C ARG A 642 5.19 7.69 30.35
N GLU A 643 6.29 7.89 31.07
CA GLU A 643 6.50 9.08 31.91
C GLU A 643 6.83 10.34 31.09
N ARG A 644 7.57 10.20 29.97
CA ARG A 644 8.06 11.32 29.15
C ARG A 644 7.11 11.76 28.04
N LEU A 645 6.39 10.82 27.44
CA LEU A 645 5.45 11.03 26.34
C LEU A 645 4.10 10.46 26.81
N THR A 646 3.20 11.33 27.27
CA THR A 646 1.80 10.99 27.58
C THR A 646 0.99 10.65 26.31
N TYR A 647 1.58 9.96 25.34
CA TYR A 647 1.08 9.78 23.97
C TYR A 647 1.35 8.37 23.42
N GLU A 648 0.51 7.40 23.78
CA GLU A 648 0.08 6.24 22.98
C GLU A 648 -1.36 5.97 23.46
N VAL A 649 -2.41 6.54 22.84
CA VAL A 649 -3.15 6.02 21.68
C VAL A 649 -3.24 4.49 21.73
N ASP A 650 -4.22 3.95 22.47
CA ASP A 650 -4.92 2.67 22.23
C ASP A 650 -5.80 2.27 23.44
N PHE A 651 -6.79 3.09 23.81
CA PHE A 651 -7.93 2.64 24.64
C PHE A 651 -9.18 3.46 24.28
N ASP A 652 -10.35 2.80 24.24
CA ASP A 652 -11.64 3.39 23.82
C ASP A 652 -12.16 4.51 24.75
N ASP A 653 -11.60 4.63 25.95
CA ASP A 653 -12.03 5.60 26.98
C ASP A 653 -11.10 6.85 27.11
N PHE A 654 -10.24 7.13 26.11
CA PHE A 654 -9.27 8.23 26.20
C PHE A 654 -9.81 9.60 25.72
N MET A 655 -9.57 10.66 26.52
CA MET A 655 -9.91 12.06 26.23
C MET A 655 -8.65 12.95 26.12
N MET A 656 -8.56 13.80 25.08
CA MET A 656 -7.41 14.70 24.84
C MET A 656 -7.09 15.58 26.06
N PRO A 657 -5.84 16.00 26.34
CA PRO A 657 -5.51 16.82 27.51
C PRO A 657 -6.34 18.09 27.66
N PHE A 658 -6.72 18.72 26.54
CA PHE A 658 -7.65 19.85 26.52
C PHE A 658 -9.07 19.43 26.93
N GLN A 659 -9.59 18.33 26.40
CA GLN A 659 -10.90 17.76 26.76
C GLN A 659 -10.92 17.19 28.20
N LYS A 660 -9.82 16.63 28.68
CA LYS A 660 -9.64 16.16 30.06
C LYS A 660 -9.67 17.34 31.04
N ASN A 661 -8.95 18.41 30.74
CA ASN A 661 -8.98 19.63 31.55
C ASN A 661 -10.37 20.32 31.52
N ILE A 662 -11.11 20.23 30.42
CA ILE A 662 -12.49 20.72 30.33
C ILE A 662 -13.45 19.84 31.15
N THR A 663 -13.32 18.51 31.07
CA THR A 663 -14.20 17.57 31.79
C THR A 663 -13.96 17.61 33.29
N GLU A 664 -12.71 17.66 33.74
CA GLU A 664 -12.35 17.87 35.16
C GLU A 664 -12.90 19.21 35.69
N LYS A 665 -12.86 20.27 34.87
CA LYS A 665 -13.46 21.57 35.23
C LYS A 665 -14.98 21.55 35.26
N ALA A 666 -15.64 20.83 34.34
CA ALA A 666 -17.08 20.67 34.35
C ALA A 666 -17.55 19.93 35.61
N GLN A 667 -16.84 18.86 35.99
CA GLN A 667 -17.11 18.11 37.22
C GLN A 667 -16.86 18.93 38.49
N ALA A 668 -15.80 19.74 38.53
CA ALA A 668 -15.53 20.65 39.65
C ALA A 668 -16.59 21.75 39.77
N LEU A 669 -17.14 22.23 38.65
CA LEU A 669 -18.21 23.22 38.63
C LEU A 669 -19.54 22.61 39.10
N GLU A 670 -19.87 21.39 38.64
CA GLU A 670 -21.05 20.63 39.08
C GLU A 670 -21.02 20.31 40.58
N ALA A 671 -19.85 19.94 41.12
CA ALA A 671 -19.67 19.73 42.55
C ALA A 671 -19.88 21.01 43.38
N GLY A 672 -19.54 22.18 42.82
CA GLY A 672 -19.78 23.49 43.45
C GLY A 672 -21.23 23.97 43.41
N PHE A 673 -22.09 23.37 42.56
CA PHE A 673 -23.54 23.65 42.54
C PHE A 673 -24.35 22.72 43.47
N GLN A 674 -23.73 21.67 44.01
CA GLN A 674 -24.34 20.72 44.95
C GLN A 674 -24.03 21.02 46.42
N THR A 675 -23.23 22.05 46.69
CA THR A 675 -23.02 22.68 48.00
C THR A 675 -23.72 24.02 48.05
#